data_AF-A0A955WU88-F1
#
_entry.id   AF-A0A955WU88-F1
#
_cell.length_a   1.000
_cell.length_b   1.000
_cell.length_c   1.000
_cell.angle_alpha   90.00
_cell.angle_beta   90.00
_cell.angle_gamma   90.00
#
_symmetry.space_group_name_H-M   'P 1'
#
loop_
_entity.id
_entity.type
_entity.pdbx_description
1 polymer ?
#
loop_
_entity_poly.entity_id
_entity_poly.type
_entity_poly.pdbx_seq_one_letter_code
_entity_poly.pdbx_strand_id
1 'polypeptide(L)'
;MSAQNPSFQGQAGQTRRQGTTVQCGACDARFGATWLASVDGDGSPQLLAALLADGFATVNTMTCPACGWQHVAVEPVVVHLPSVRRMVLVVPGAQRHRVEQARLAHLAAVAADPLDGVPDYVQAVQVVIGLEGLRGALSTGPAALAPKGADSTTAGLADGTPPPDTVIPDPEPADDAESIALIRREAAEARAVADAAFHSPRATLTGPPAPAEASVVEALISADLEALPSEPPPAVAPPLPPSVAPPAKGDLLSAVLGAAPPPPLPEAGAGEGEWADIDQAWSLGEEPAPPAPSDDEPTHVVRADDVIDRHPAGPAFDEAAAGTEGRYLEVEGDAVRAVIRLEPAQARRLETAAVALRFQLHQTPHGPVPALLVVPEDLEDEAEEAQLWLLDPRDAVHTQALRLLEEVFALDLVLHTDAGFHGRRTLRAPLEANVATAIERLAAGRDHDPAAARAVVLAPEFDRVGRLKHNFTEDSFSGAADAAEARLALGILAYWSAPERREYLLRVRSFPESWFDAMTRRVVGAGVHFGLAMDPHLRQRAVELGLAAHAAQLLQRSMANFAEVNLSLRPSGLDPLDIWENWEALLTLAEELDLPVDEDIEEVAAQAMERARHAAQEVEVIDLDDDLSVEVEEVAELGEPDDQELVRQLELPGRRLEAAIALVQRGQAVNVGPIFNAMARMGREELLRLVPHVLAMGPSFEASLAIGLRSKRASLRVACALALGEIRSERAAPAMLGLLQPAGEPEWRILARAIARIGRRILPAAARVVAERGDPAHRVAHALALLGVEARGALSAARAQADHPAVDACLDRALSELGQVGFGDPADFTERLADAFEAIGPDAVTPDYEEDLNSVDLGPGASVSLEADVDLDDLDPAGHS
;
A
#
# COMPACT_ATOMS: atom_id res chain seq x y z
N MET A 1 13.33 -17.57 54.37
CA MET A 1 12.51 -18.57 53.66
C MET A 1 11.88 -17.83 52.50
N SER A 2 12.41 -17.97 51.28
CA SER A 2 11.82 -17.29 50.11
C SER A 2 10.42 -17.86 49.90
N ALA A 3 9.39 -17.02 50.09
CA ALA A 3 8.03 -17.39 49.77
C ALA A 3 8.00 -17.84 48.30
N GLN A 4 7.73 -19.12 48.08
CA GLN A 4 7.56 -19.64 46.72
C GLN A 4 6.33 -18.93 46.15
N ASN A 5 6.55 -18.00 45.21
CA ASN A 5 5.44 -17.37 44.50
C ASN A 5 4.58 -18.48 43.89
N PRO A 6 3.27 -18.54 44.21
CA PRO A 6 2.41 -19.62 43.76
C PRO A 6 2.39 -19.67 42.22
N SER A 7 2.40 -20.88 41.67
CA SER A 7 2.15 -21.10 40.24
C SER A 7 0.77 -20.57 39.88
N PHE A 8 0.62 -19.97 38.70
CA PHE A 8 -0.68 -19.50 38.21
C PHE A 8 -1.64 -20.69 38.08
N GLN A 9 -2.82 -20.60 38.68
CA GLN A 9 -3.84 -21.66 38.63
C GLN A 9 -5.13 -21.22 37.91
N GLY A 10 -5.07 -20.12 37.16
CA GLY A 10 -6.23 -19.55 36.46
C GLY A 10 -6.69 -20.45 35.32
N GLN A 11 -7.94 -20.26 34.88
CA GLN A 11 -8.51 -20.99 33.75
C GLN A 11 -7.67 -20.87 32.48
N ALA A 12 -7.04 -19.71 32.24
CA ALA A 12 -6.17 -19.50 31.08
C ALA A 12 -4.92 -20.40 31.10
N GLY A 13 -4.49 -20.85 32.28
CA GLY A 13 -3.33 -21.72 32.48
C GLY A 13 -3.65 -23.21 32.61
N GLN A 14 -4.93 -23.59 32.67
CA GLN A 14 -5.36 -24.99 32.76
C GLN A 14 -5.64 -25.56 31.37
N THR A 15 -5.48 -26.87 31.18
CA THR A 15 -5.88 -27.54 29.93
C THR A 15 -7.38 -27.36 29.68
N ARG A 16 -7.76 -26.65 28.62
CA ARG A 16 -9.17 -26.35 28.31
C ARG A 16 -9.49 -26.57 26.84
N ARG A 17 -10.69 -27.08 26.58
CA ARG A 17 -11.31 -27.09 25.25
C ARG A 17 -12.38 -26.00 25.16
N GLN A 18 -12.44 -25.32 24.02
CA GLN A 18 -13.43 -24.27 23.75
C GLN A 18 -14.34 -24.70 22.60
N GLY A 19 -15.63 -24.43 22.74
CA GLY A 19 -16.61 -24.68 21.70
C GLY A 19 -16.46 -23.70 20.54
N THR A 20 -16.69 -24.16 19.32
CA THR A 20 -16.78 -23.35 18.11
C THR A 20 -17.83 -23.93 17.17
N THR A 21 -18.27 -23.14 16.19
CA THR A 21 -19.15 -23.61 15.11
C THR A 21 -18.32 -23.67 13.83
N VAL A 22 -18.32 -24.82 13.16
CA VAL A 22 -17.57 -25.03 11.92
C VAL A 22 -18.55 -25.28 10.77
N GLN A 23 -18.33 -24.59 9.65
CA GLN A 23 -18.97 -24.91 8.38
C GLN A 23 -18.10 -25.90 7.62
N CYS A 24 -18.67 -27.05 7.26
CA CYS A 24 -17.95 -28.08 6.54
C CYS A 24 -17.73 -27.69 5.08
N GLY A 25 -16.50 -27.36 4.67
CA GLY A 25 -16.17 -27.06 3.28
C GLY A 25 -16.48 -28.16 2.25
N ALA A 26 -16.76 -29.40 2.68
CA ALA A 26 -17.11 -30.50 1.77
C ALA A 26 -18.63 -30.69 1.56
N CYS A 27 -19.49 -30.26 2.49
CA CYS A 27 -20.94 -30.49 2.39
C CYS A 27 -21.81 -29.36 2.95
N ASP A 28 -21.19 -28.22 3.30
CA ASP A 28 -21.80 -27.02 3.91
C ASP A 28 -22.55 -27.22 5.23
N ALA A 29 -22.53 -28.41 5.81
CA ALA A 29 -23.11 -28.65 7.12
C ALA A 29 -22.39 -27.81 8.18
N ARG A 30 -23.16 -27.01 8.93
CA ARG A 30 -22.69 -26.33 10.14
C ARG A 30 -22.83 -27.25 11.34
N PHE A 31 -21.76 -27.47 12.07
CA PHE A 31 -21.76 -28.32 13.25
C PHE A 31 -20.94 -27.71 14.39
N GLY A 32 -21.37 -27.97 15.62
CA GLY A 32 -20.61 -27.60 16.81
C GLY A 32 -19.39 -28.51 16.95
N ALA A 33 -18.24 -27.93 17.25
CA ALA A 33 -17.01 -28.64 17.51
C ALA A 33 -16.30 -28.06 18.73
N THR A 34 -15.28 -28.75 19.22
CA THR A 34 -14.41 -28.25 20.29
C THR A 34 -12.96 -28.30 19.85
N TRP A 35 -12.19 -27.28 20.18
CA TRP A 35 -10.75 -27.24 19.95
C TRP A 35 -10.02 -26.96 21.26
N LEU A 36 -8.74 -27.33 21.35
CA LEU A 36 -7.89 -27.19 22.53
C LEU A 36 -7.37 -25.75 22.62
N ALA A 37 -7.96 -24.94 23.50
CA ALA A 37 -7.62 -23.52 23.66
C ALA A 37 -6.37 -23.29 24.51
N SER A 38 -6.16 -24.15 25.50
CA SER A 38 -5.02 -24.07 26.40
C SER A 38 -4.56 -25.47 26.81
N VAL A 39 -3.27 -25.60 27.10
CA VAL A 39 -2.61 -26.83 27.55
C VAL A 39 -1.76 -26.50 28.77
N ASP A 40 -2.12 -27.08 29.91
CA ASP A 40 -1.20 -27.20 31.05
C ASP A 40 -0.20 -28.30 30.71
N GLY A 41 1.01 -27.90 30.32
CA GLY A 41 2.05 -28.82 29.88
C GLY A 41 2.59 -29.71 30.99
N ASP A 42 2.48 -29.31 32.26
CA ASP A 42 2.85 -30.14 33.40
C ASP A 42 1.73 -31.13 33.75
N GLY A 43 0.47 -30.66 33.75
CA GLY A 43 -0.71 -31.47 34.06
C GLY A 43 -1.16 -32.39 32.92
N SER A 44 -0.83 -32.06 31.67
CA SER A 44 -1.25 -32.77 30.45
C SER A 44 -0.11 -33.00 29.46
N PRO A 45 0.99 -33.68 29.87
CA PRO A 45 2.19 -33.83 29.04
C PRO A 45 1.93 -34.60 27.74
N GLN A 46 0.92 -35.47 27.69
CA GLN A 46 0.56 -36.20 26.46
C GLN A 46 -0.04 -35.26 25.40
N LEU A 47 -0.81 -34.25 25.79
CA LEU A 47 -1.38 -33.27 24.86
C LEU A 47 -0.30 -32.31 24.35
N LEU A 48 0.62 -31.89 25.22
CA LEU A 48 1.79 -31.12 24.81
C LEU A 48 2.66 -31.92 23.84
N ALA A 49 2.91 -33.20 24.11
CA ALA A 49 3.64 -34.08 23.21
C ALA A 49 2.95 -34.25 21.86
N ALA A 50 1.62 -34.43 21.84
CA ALA A 50 0.83 -34.52 20.60
C ALA A 50 0.86 -33.23 19.78
N LEU A 51 0.79 -32.07 20.44
CA LEU A 51 0.93 -30.75 19.80
C LEU A 51 2.35 -30.57 19.22
N LEU A 52 3.39 -31.01 19.93
CA LEU A 52 4.78 -30.90 19.49
C LEU A 52 5.16 -31.86 18.36
N ALA A 53 4.56 -33.05 18.31
CA ALA A 53 4.86 -34.05 17.30
C ALA A 53 4.19 -33.69 15.96
N ASP A 54 2.87 -33.55 15.98
CA ASP A 54 2.03 -33.56 14.78
C ASP A 54 1.21 -32.26 14.62
N GLY A 55 1.42 -31.29 15.52
CA GLY A 55 0.88 -29.94 15.40
C GLY A 55 -0.56 -29.74 15.84
N PHE A 56 -1.18 -28.71 15.27
CA PHE A 56 -2.60 -28.41 15.51
C PHE A 56 -3.51 -29.52 14.97
N ALA A 57 -3.08 -30.22 13.91
CA ALA A 57 -3.85 -31.30 13.30
C ALA A 57 -4.15 -32.42 14.31
N THR A 58 -3.20 -32.85 15.11
CA THR A 58 -3.42 -33.93 16.09
C THR A 58 -4.39 -33.55 17.21
N VAL A 59 -4.29 -32.33 17.72
CA VAL A 59 -5.03 -31.92 18.92
C VAL A 59 -6.39 -31.29 18.60
N ASN A 60 -6.53 -30.70 17.40
CA ASN A 60 -7.69 -29.93 16.98
C ASN A 60 -8.37 -30.49 15.71
N THR A 61 -8.15 -31.76 15.37
CA THR A 61 -8.96 -32.44 14.34
C THR A 61 -10.38 -32.67 14.83
N MET A 62 -11.34 -32.34 13.97
CA MET A 62 -12.75 -32.61 14.14
C MET A 62 -13.31 -33.24 12.88
N THR A 63 -14.30 -34.12 13.04
CA THR A 63 -14.92 -34.84 11.93
C THR A 63 -16.33 -34.31 11.72
N CYS A 64 -16.65 -33.89 10.50
CA CYS A 64 -17.99 -33.47 10.15
C CYS A 64 -18.94 -34.65 10.34
N PRO A 65 -20.01 -34.51 11.16
CA PRO A 65 -20.94 -35.60 11.43
C PRO A 65 -21.79 -35.96 10.20
N ALA A 66 -21.88 -35.08 9.20
CA ALA A 66 -22.69 -35.29 8.00
C ALA A 66 -21.98 -36.12 6.92
N CYS A 67 -20.71 -35.78 6.60
CA CYS A 67 -19.98 -36.40 5.49
C CYS A 67 -18.70 -37.14 5.90
N GLY A 68 -18.27 -37.04 7.16
CA GLY A 68 -17.02 -37.64 7.65
C GLY A 68 -15.74 -36.88 7.28
N TRP A 69 -15.85 -35.70 6.65
CA TRP A 69 -14.69 -34.86 6.34
C TRP A 69 -13.97 -34.40 7.61
N GLN A 70 -12.64 -34.40 7.59
CA GLN A 70 -11.83 -33.96 8.72
C GLN A 70 -11.42 -32.49 8.55
N HIS A 71 -11.69 -31.69 9.57
CA HIS A 71 -11.26 -30.30 9.67
C HIS A 71 -10.23 -30.17 10.78
N VAL A 72 -9.30 -29.24 10.63
CA VAL A 72 -8.37 -28.84 11.70
C VAL A 72 -8.74 -27.42 12.11
N ALA A 73 -9.08 -27.20 13.38
CA ALA A 73 -9.25 -25.84 13.88
C ALA A 73 -7.89 -25.15 13.99
N VAL A 74 -7.71 -24.11 13.17
CA VAL A 74 -6.49 -23.30 13.09
C VAL A 74 -6.62 -22.11 14.04
N GLU A 75 -6.88 -22.34 15.32
CA GLU A 75 -7.02 -21.29 16.35
C GLU A 75 -5.78 -21.21 17.26
N PRO A 76 -5.48 -20.05 17.89
CA PRO A 76 -4.32 -19.89 18.77
C PRO A 76 -4.41 -20.74 20.04
N VAL A 77 -3.34 -21.42 20.42
CA VAL A 77 -3.29 -22.29 21.61
C VAL A 77 -2.33 -21.75 22.65
N VAL A 78 -2.77 -21.64 23.90
CA VAL A 78 -1.91 -21.27 25.04
C VAL A 78 -1.25 -22.51 25.62
N VAL A 79 0.07 -22.50 25.75
CA VAL A 79 0.84 -23.55 26.45
C VAL A 79 1.38 -22.97 27.75
N HIS A 80 0.94 -23.52 28.87
CA HIS A 80 1.35 -23.10 30.21
C HIS A 80 2.23 -24.17 30.85
N LEU A 81 3.39 -23.78 31.35
CA LEU A 81 4.33 -24.65 32.05
C LEU A 81 4.64 -24.08 33.45
N PRO A 82 3.80 -24.41 34.45
CA PRO A 82 3.94 -23.93 35.82
C PRO A 82 5.35 -24.15 36.42
N SER A 83 5.94 -25.32 36.17
CA SER A 83 7.22 -25.78 36.74
C SER A 83 8.41 -24.93 36.33
N VAL A 84 8.36 -24.36 35.14
CA VAL A 84 9.39 -23.44 34.60
C VAL A 84 8.90 -22.00 34.50
N ARG A 85 7.72 -21.70 35.07
CA ARG A 85 7.08 -20.37 35.09
C ARG A 85 7.08 -19.74 33.69
N ARG A 86 6.48 -20.45 32.73
CA ARG A 86 6.42 -20.02 31.33
C ARG A 86 5.01 -20.15 30.78
N MET A 87 4.57 -19.13 30.05
CA MET A 87 3.35 -19.16 29.27
C MET A 87 3.66 -18.76 27.83
N VAL A 88 3.22 -19.56 26.87
CA VAL A 88 3.50 -19.37 25.45
C VAL A 88 2.19 -19.34 24.69
N LEU A 89 1.91 -18.26 23.96
CA LEU A 89 0.78 -18.16 23.04
C LEU A 89 1.24 -18.60 21.64
N VAL A 90 0.74 -19.74 21.17
CA VAL A 90 1.13 -20.34 19.89
C VAL A 90 0.10 -19.97 18.84
N VAL A 91 0.46 -19.04 17.95
CA VAL A 91 -0.40 -18.59 16.85
C VAL A 91 -0.07 -19.41 15.60
N PRO A 92 -1.06 -20.06 14.95
CA PRO A 92 -0.82 -20.77 13.70
C PRO A 92 -0.21 -19.86 12.61
N GLY A 93 0.64 -20.42 11.73
CA GLY A 93 1.31 -19.64 10.67
C GLY A 93 0.34 -18.89 9.75
N ALA A 94 -0.79 -19.51 9.41
CA ALA A 94 -1.86 -18.90 8.60
C ALA A 94 -2.54 -17.70 9.29
N GLN A 95 -2.46 -17.59 10.62
CA GLN A 95 -3.03 -16.50 11.41
C GLN A 95 -1.99 -15.48 11.89
N ARG A 96 -0.83 -15.39 11.25
CA ARG A 96 0.22 -14.43 11.62
C ARG A 96 -0.28 -12.98 11.73
N HIS A 97 -1.25 -12.60 10.90
CA HIS A 97 -1.85 -11.26 10.92
C HIS A 97 -2.71 -10.99 12.18
N ARG A 98 -3.09 -12.02 12.95
CA ARG A 98 -3.93 -11.91 14.16
C ARG A 98 -3.14 -11.95 15.47
N VAL A 99 -1.80 -11.83 15.42
CA VAL A 99 -0.93 -11.96 16.60
C VAL A 99 -1.36 -11.02 17.74
N GLU A 100 -1.56 -9.73 17.46
CA GLU A 100 -1.97 -8.77 18.49
C GLU A 100 -3.38 -9.04 19.02
N GLN A 101 -4.33 -9.37 18.14
CA GLN A 101 -5.69 -9.74 18.55
C GLN A 101 -5.70 -10.98 19.45
N ALA A 102 -4.91 -12.00 19.12
CA ALA A 102 -4.79 -13.23 19.92
C ALA A 102 -4.15 -12.95 21.29
N ARG A 103 -3.14 -12.06 21.33
CA ARG A 103 -2.49 -11.63 22.56
C ARG A 103 -3.47 -10.87 23.47
N LEU A 104 -4.22 -9.92 22.93
CA LEU A 104 -5.25 -9.18 23.68
C LEU A 104 -6.34 -10.11 24.22
N ALA A 105 -6.83 -11.05 23.41
CA ALA A 105 -7.83 -12.02 23.83
C ALA A 105 -7.31 -12.93 24.98
N HIS A 106 -6.02 -13.30 24.94
CA HIS A 106 -5.39 -14.04 26.02
C HIS A 106 -5.28 -13.21 27.31
N LEU A 107 -4.80 -11.97 27.23
CA LEU A 107 -4.69 -11.08 28.38
C LEU A 107 -6.05 -10.78 29.02
N ALA A 108 -7.09 -10.59 28.21
CA ALA A 108 -8.47 -10.46 28.69
C ALA A 108 -8.95 -11.72 29.43
N ALA A 109 -8.60 -12.91 28.93
CA ALA A 109 -8.94 -14.17 29.59
C ALA A 109 -8.20 -14.35 30.93
N VAL A 110 -6.94 -13.91 31.02
CA VAL A 110 -6.17 -13.89 32.27
C VAL A 110 -6.73 -12.89 33.27
N ALA A 111 -7.15 -11.70 32.82
CA ALA A 111 -7.74 -10.67 33.67
C ALA A 111 -9.12 -11.08 34.24
N ALA A 112 -9.86 -11.94 33.51
CA ALA A 112 -11.13 -12.47 33.97
C ALA A 112 -11.01 -13.59 35.01
N ASP A 113 -9.81 -14.13 35.26
CA ASP A 113 -9.60 -15.16 36.27
C ASP A 113 -9.62 -14.55 37.68
N PRO A 114 -10.44 -15.06 38.63
CA PRO A 114 -10.59 -14.51 39.98
C PRO A 114 -9.42 -14.94 40.89
N LEU A 115 -8.22 -14.48 40.60
CA LEU A 115 -7.01 -14.78 41.36
C LEU A 115 -6.44 -13.53 42.03
N ASP A 116 -5.99 -13.69 43.27
CA ASP A 116 -5.26 -12.67 44.03
C ASP A 116 -3.83 -12.53 43.45
N GLY A 117 -3.73 -11.84 42.31
CA GLY A 117 -2.48 -11.53 41.60
C GLY A 117 -2.14 -12.47 40.44
N VAL A 118 -1.77 -11.88 39.31
CA VAL A 118 -1.31 -12.58 38.10
C VAL A 118 0.22 -12.58 38.06
N PRO A 119 0.91 -13.73 38.06
CA PRO A 119 2.37 -13.76 38.01
C PRO A 119 2.96 -13.11 36.75
N ASP A 120 4.11 -12.43 36.85
CA ASP A 120 4.74 -11.68 35.74
C ASP A 120 4.92 -12.49 34.45
N TYR A 121 5.25 -13.78 34.55
CA TYR A 121 5.45 -14.65 33.37
C TYR A 121 4.15 -14.96 32.61
N VAL A 122 3.00 -14.76 33.24
CA VAL A 122 1.68 -14.89 32.63
C VAL A 122 1.33 -13.58 31.91
N GLN A 123 1.66 -12.43 32.51
CA GLN A 123 1.49 -11.11 31.88
C GLN A 123 2.44 -10.95 30.67
N ALA A 124 3.68 -11.39 30.82
CA ALA A 124 4.70 -11.43 29.76
C ALA A 124 4.61 -12.71 28.91
N VAL A 125 3.39 -13.06 28.45
CA VAL A 125 3.18 -14.24 27.60
C VAL A 125 4.08 -14.17 26.36
N GLN A 126 4.83 -15.24 26.11
CA GLN A 126 5.69 -15.31 24.94
C GLN A 126 4.84 -15.68 23.72
N VAL A 127 4.70 -14.77 22.75
CA VAL A 127 3.98 -15.07 21.52
C VAL A 127 4.93 -15.72 20.51
N VAL A 128 4.53 -16.84 19.93
CA VAL A 128 5.30 -17.56 18.91
C VAL A 128 4.42 -17.93 17.73
N ILE A 129 5.01 -17.96 16.54
CA ILE A 129 4.30 -18.33 15.31
C ILE A 129 4.65 -19.78 14.96
N GLY A 130 3.64 -20.62 14.86
CA GLY A 130 3.76 -22.03 14.49
C GLY A 130 4.50 -22.89 15.51
N LEU A 131 4.69 -24.17 15.15
CA LEU A 131 5.27 -25.18 16.03
C LEU A 131 6.78 -25.02 16.21
N GLU A 132 7.48 -24.51 15.20
CA GLU A 132 8.91 -24.24 15.30
C GLU A 132 9.17 -23.16 16.36
N GLY A 133 8.34 -22.12 16.38
CA GLY A 133 8.35 -21.10 17.41
C GLY A 133 8.11 -21.68 18.81
N LEU A 134 7.13 -22.58 18.95
CA LEU A 134 6.89 -23.30 20.21
C LEU A 134 8.10 -24.15 20.62
N ARG A 135 8.69 -24.95 19.73
CA ARG A 135 9.88 -25.76 20.02
C ARG A 135 11.06 -24.89 20.44
N GLY A 136 11.28 -23.76 19.76
CA GLY A 136 12.28 -22.76 20.12
C GLY A 136 12.06 -22.20 21.52
N ALA A 137 10.83 -21.78 21.82
CA ALA A 137 10.43 -21.28 23.14
C ALA A 137 10.63 -22.33 24.25
N LEU A 138 10.35 -23.60 24.00
CA LEU A 138 10.55 -24.67 24.98
C LEU A 138 12.02 -25.08 25.16
N SER A 139 12.83 -24.99 24.10
CA SER A 139 14.26 -25.32 24.15
C SER A 139 15.12 -24.25 24.84
N THR A 140 14.64 -23.01 24.89
CA THR A 140 15.33 -21.90 25.54
C THR A 140 15.22 -22.07 27.07
N GLY A 141 16.31 -22.45 27.74
CA GLY A 141 16.31 -22.69 29.19
C GLY A 141 15.83 -21.47 30.00
N PRO A 142 15.38 -21.66 31.26
CA PRO A 142 14.82 -20.59 32.09
C PRO A 142 15.79 -19.41 32.34
N ALA A 143 17.09 -19.60 32.14
CA ALA A 143 18.12 -18.59 32.39
C ALA A 143 18.24 -17.50 31.30
N ALA A 144 17.63 -17.66 30.12
CA ALA A 144 17.83 -16.73 29.00
C ALA A 144 16.78 -15.62 28.88
N LEU A 145 15.74 -15.62 29.73
CA LEU A 145 14.62 -14.66 29.70
C LEU A 145 14.56 -13.74 30.93
N ALA A 146 15.58 -13.72 31.79
CA ALA A 146 15.68 -12.68 32.80
C ALA A 146 15.90 -11.31 32.10
N PRO A 147 15.15 -10.25 32.44
CA PRO A 147 15.48 -8.91 31.96
C PRO A 147 16.90 -8.58 32.41
N LYS A 148 17.81 -8.34 31.45
CA LYS A 148 19.15 -7.84 31.73
C LYS A 148 19.05 -6.40 32.23
N GLY A 149 18.81 -6.24 33.52
CA GLY A 149 18.72 -4.95 34.17
C GLY A 149 19.00 -5.06 35.66
N ALA A 150 20.26 -5.28 36.02
CA ALA A 150 20.94 -4.86 37.25
C ALA A 150 22.19 -5.74 37.47
N ASP A 151 23.31 -5.37 36.85
CA ASP A 151 24.61 -5.81 37.35
C ASP A 151 25.29 -4.63 38.05
N SER A 152 25.46 -4.82 39.35
CA SER A 152 26.26 -4.01 40.24
C SER A 152 27.74 -4.37 40.06
N THR A 153 28.54 -3.40 39.69
CA THR A 153 30.00 -3.44 39.87
C THR A 153 30.40 -2.36 40.86
N THR A 154 30.44 -2.70 42.14
CA THR A 154 31.24 -1.99 43.14
C THR A 154 32.08 -3.00 43.90
N ALA A 155 33.35 -3.10 43.50
CA ALA A 155 34.39 -3.74 44.28
C ALA A 155 35.34 -2.65 44.81
N GLY A 156 35.27 -2.43 46.13
CA GLY A 156 36.42 -2.11 46.98
C GLY A 156 36.67 -0.64 47.34
N LEU A 157 36.35 -0.25 48.57
CA LEU A 157 37.33 0.12 49.61
C LEU A 157 36.63 0.47 50.94
N ALA A 158 37.29 0.09 52.04
CA ALA A 158 36.81 0.07 53.42
C ALA A 158 36.54 1.47 54.03
N ASP A 159 35.58 1.59 54.96
CA ASP A 159 35.79 1.63 56.42
C ASP A 159 34.50 2.09 57.17
N GLY A 160 34.28 1.59 58.39
CA GLY A 160 33.53 2.30 59.45
C GLY A 160 31.99 2.22 59.58
N THR A 161 31.54 1.40 60.55
CA THR A 161 30.39 1.60 61.48
C THR A 161 28.94 1.40 61.00
N PRO A 162 28.09 0.61 61.70
CA PRO A 162 26.67 0.43 61.34
C PRO A 162 25.76 1.47 62.01
N PRO A 163 24.72 2.00 61.33
CA PRO A 163 23.58 2.64 61.99
C PRO A 163 22.44 1.64 62.26
N PRO A 164 21.52 1.97 63.20
CA PRO A 164 20.64 1.00 63.86
C PRO A 164 19.31 0.76 63.14
N ASP A 165 18.68 -0.34 63.53
CA ASP A 165 17.35 -0.85 63.15
C ASP A 165 16.29 0.24 62.98
N THR A 166 15.70 0.31 61.78
CA THR A 166 14.45 1.03 61.54
C THR A 166 13.35 0.01 61.24
N VAL A 167 12.46 -0.18 62.22
CA VAL A 167 11.24 -0.98 62.11
C VAL A 167 10.24 -0.17 61.28
N ILE A 168 9.88 -0.68 60.10
CA ILE A 168 8.74 -0.18 59.29
C ILE A 168 7.49 -0.91 59.80
N PRO A 169 6.40 -0.20 60.17
CA PRO A 169 5.16 -0.84 60.59
C PRO A 169 4.37 -1.34 59.37
N ASP A 170 3.73 -2.50 59.52
CA ASP A 170 2.82 -3.08 58.52
C ASP A 170 1.65 -2.11 58.21
N PRO A 171 1.31 -1.89 56.92
CA PRO A 171 0.10 -1.16 56.55
C PRO A 171 -1.14 -2.03 56.79
N GLU A 172 -2.15 -1.44 57.43
CA GLU A 172 -3.48 -2.04 57.59
C GLU A 172 -4.19 -2.20 56.23
N PRO A 173 -4.99 -3.26 56.04
CA PRO A 173 -5.68 -3.53 54.78
C PRO A 173 -6.88 -2.58 54.59
N ALA A 174 -6.92 -1.91 53.44
CA ALA A 174 -8.08 -1.15 52.98
C ALA A 174 -9.19 -2.07 52.43
N ASP A 175 -10.44 -1.64 52.58
CA ASP A 175 -11.66 -2.37 52.23
C ASP A 175 -11.88 -2.48 50.70
N ASP A 176 -11.39 -3.57 50.09
CA ASP A 176 -11.61 -3.92 48.66
C ASP A 176 -12.97 -4.59 48.37
N ALA A 177 -13.86 -4.69 49.38
CA ALA A 177 -15.08 -5.46 49.25
C ALA A 177 -16.14 -4.80 48.34
N GLU A 178 -16.14 -3.47 48.22
CA GLU A 178 -17.18 -2.73 47.50
C GLU A 178 -16.89 -2.66 45.98
N SER A 179 -15.61 -2.51 45.61
CA SER A 179 -15.16 -2.54 44.20
C SER A 179 -15.37 -3.91 43.57
N ILE A 180 -15.12 -4.99 44.32
CA ILE A 180 -15.36 -6.37 43.86
C ILE A 180 -16.86 -6.65 43.69
N ALA A 181 -17.72 -6.02 44.51
CA ALA A 181 -19.17 -6.17 44.38
C ALA A 181 -19.73 -5.48 43.12
N LEU A 182 -19.14 -4.33 42.73
CA LEU A 182 -19.55 -3.57 41.54
C LEU A 182 -19.21 -4.32 40.24
N ILE A 183 -17.97 -4.78 40.10
CA ILE A 183 -17.50 -5.55 38.92
C ILE A 183 -18.33 -6.84 38.72
N ARG A 184 -18.71 -7.51 39.82
CA ARG A 184 -19.56 -8.70 39.77
C ARG A 184 -20.98 -8.41 39.29
N ARG A 185 -21.51 -7.20 39.54
CA ARG A 185 -22.85 -6.81 39.09
C ARG A 185 -22.87 -6.55 37.59
N GLU A 186 -21.87 -5.85 37.08
CA GLU A 186 -21.75 -5.54 35.65
C GLU A 186 -21.49 -6.79 34.80
N ALA A 187 -20.64 -7.71 35.28
CA ALA A 187 -20.43 -9.00 34.63
C ALA A 187 -21.69 -9.88 34.60
N ALA A 188 -22.57 -9.76 35.61
CA ALA A 188 -23.85 -10.46 35.64
C ALA A 188 -24.87 -9.86 34.66
N GLU A 189 -24.91 -8.53 34.52
CA GLU A 189 -25.78 -7.84 33.55
C GLU A 189 -25.37 -8.12 32.11
N ALA A 190 -24.07 -8.06 31.79
CA ALA A 190 -23.56 -8.41 30.46
C ALA A 190 -23.89 -9.86 30.07
N ARG A 191 -23.84 -10.79 31.03
CA ARG A 191 -24.20 -12.18 30.81
C ARG A 191 -25.70 -12.39 30.61
N ALA A 192 -26.54 -11.63 31.32
CA ALA A 192 -27.99 -11.68 31.13
C ALA A 192 -28.42 -11.17 29.74
N VAL A 193 -27.74 -10.14 29.21
CA VAL A 193 -27.97 -9.63 27.84
C VAL A 193 -27.57 -10.68 26.79
N ALA A 194 -26.43 -11.36 26.98
CA ALA A 194 -25.97 -12.41 26.09
C ALA A 194 -26.89 -13.64 26.09
N ASP A 195 -27.39 -14.06 27.25
CA ASP A 195 -28.30 -15.20 27.37
C ASP A 195 -29.70 -14.90 26.79
N ALA A 196 -30.15 -13.64 26.87
CA ALA A 196 -31.41 -13.17 26.27
C ALA A 196 -31.35 -13.13 24.73
N ALA A 197 -30.20 -12.81 24.15
CA ALA A 197 -29.98 -12.86 22.70
C ALA A 197 -30.03 -14.30 22.15
N PHE A 198 -29.71 -15.30 22.96
CA PHE A 198 -29.63 -16.71 22.55
C PHE A 198 -30.96 -17.48 22.55
N HIS A 199 -32.03 -16.96 23.17
CA HIS A 199 -33.27 -17.71 23.42
C HIS A 199 -34.55 -17.14 22.79
N SER A 200 -34.46 -16.34 21.72
CA SER A 200 -35.67 -15.90 21.00
C SER A 200 -36.30 -17.05 20.18
N PRO A 201 -37.54 -17.47 20.46
CA PRO A 201 -38.18 -18.55 19.70
C PRO A 201 -38.68 -18.04 18.34
N ARG A 202 -38.34 -18.80 17.31
CA ARG A 202 -38.69 -18.62 15.90
C ARG A 202 -40.22 -18.53 15.71
N ALA A 203 -40.74 -17.34 15.43
CA ALA A 203 -42.14 -17.13 15.10
C ALA A 203 -42.42 -17.42 13.62
N THR A 204 -43.39 -18.29 13.37
CA THR A 204 -43.94 -18.64 12.06
C THR A 204 -44.73 -17.46 11.47
N LEU A 205 -44.31 -16.98 10.30
CA LEU A 205 -45.03 -15.98 9.51
C LEU A 205 -46.28 -16.61 8.87
N THR A 206 -47.46 -16.16 9.30
CA THR A 206 -48.71 -16.22 8.53
C THR A 206 -49.15 -14.78 8.30
N GLY A 207 -49.25 -14.37 7.05
CA GLY A 207 -49.60 -13.00 6.67
C GLY A 207 -51.10 -12.70 6.81
N PRO A 208 -51.48 -11.43 7.07
CA PRO A 208 -52.85 -10.96 6.88
C PRO A 208 -53.00 -10.06 5.63
N PRO A 209 -54.24 -9.87 5.15
CA PRO A 209 -54.52 -9.37 3.80
C PRO A 209 -54.66 -7.84 3.71
N ALA A 210 -54.55 -7.37 2.46
CA ALA A 210 -54.66 -5.98 2.01
C ALA A 210 -55.97 -5.26 2.37
N PRO A 211 -55.96 -3.91 2.32
CA PRO A 211 -57.11 -3.19 1.81
C PRO A 211 -56.79 -2.05 0.81
N ALA A 212 -57.56 -2.09 -0.29
CA ALA A 212 -58.26 -1.04 -1.04
C ALA A 212 -57.78 0.44 -1.07
N GLU A 213 -57.59 0.87 -2.33
CA GLU A 213 -57.81 2.18 -3.00
C GLU A 213 -58.49 3.34 -2.22
N ALA A 214 -57.94 4.55 -2.38
CA ALA A 214 -58.70 5.79 -2.62
C ALA A 214 -57.81 6.95 -3.15
N SER A 215 -58.28 7.59 -4.23
CA SER A 215 -57.72 8.77 -4.90
C SER A 215 -58.27 10.08 -4.30
N VAL A 216 -57.49 11.16 -4.16
CA VAL A 216 -57.95 12.59 -4.26
C VAL A 216 -56.76 13.55 -4.51
N VAL A 217 -56.66 14.05 -5.75
CA VAL A 217 -56.57 15.46 -6.24
C VAL A 217 -55.90 16.57 -5.36
N GLU A 218 -54.73 17.05 -5.81
CA GLU A 218 -54.44 18.41 -6.36
C GLU A 218 -55.06 19.68 -5.71
N ALA A 219 -54.24 20.50 -5.03
CA ALA A 219 -54.36 21.98 -4.99
C ALA A 219 -53.15 22.63 -4.28
N LEU A 220 -52.74 23.80 -4.81
CA LEU A 220 -51.79 24.82 -4.28
C LEU A 220 -50.35 24.72 -4.78
N ILE A 221 -50.02 25.50 -5.82
CA ILE A 221 -49.19 26.72 -5.73
C ILE A 221 -49.16 27.39 -7.12
N SER A 222 -49.66 28.62 -7.21
CA SER A 222 -49.52 29.53 -8.36
C SER A 222 -49.57 30.97 -7.86
N ALA A 223 -48.60 31.76 -8.33
CA ALA A 223 -48.40 33.23 -8.28
C ALA A 223 -46.89 33.44 -7.99
N ASP A 224 -46.08 34.21 -8.71
CA ASP A 224 -46.27 35.32 -9.65
C ASP A 224 -45.01 35.38 -10.54
N LEU A 225 -45.13 35.81 -11.81
CA LEU A 225 -44.08 36.59 -12.47
C LEU A 225 -44.64 37.28 -13.73
N GLU A 226 -44.57 38.61 -13.68
CA GLU A 226 -45.12 39.56 -14.63
C GLU A 226 -44.37 39.61 -15.96
N ALA A 227 -45.13 39.93 -17.00
CA ALA A 227 -44.71 40.07 -18.39
C ALA A 227 -44.01 41.41 -18.70
N LEU A 228 -43.06 41.39 -19.63
CA LEU A 228 -42.62 42.57 -20.38
C LEU A 228 -42.75 42.33 -21.90
N PRO A 229 -43.08 43.37 -22.69
CA PRO A 229 -43.47 43.21 -24.09
C PRO A 229 -42.29 43.36 -25.07
N SER A 230 -42.38 42.60 -26.16
CA SER A 230 -41.48 42.61 -27.31
C SER A 230 -41.92 43.60 -28.40
N GLU A 231 -41.03 44.49 -28.84
CA GLU A 231 -41.06 45.14 -30.16
C GLU A 231 -39.66 45.11 -30.80
N PRO A 232 -39.53 44.88 -32.13
CA PRO A 232 -38.24 44.78 -32.81
C PRO A 232 -37.87 46.06 -33.58
N PRO A 233 -36.56 46.36 -33.79
CA PRO A 233 -36.13 47.28 -34.83
C PRO A 233 -35.31 46.61 -35.95
N PRO A 234 -35.10 47.31 -37.09
CA PRO A 234 -34.78 46.70 -38.38
C PRO A 234 -33.29 46.63 -38.72
N ALA A 235 -33.01 45.84 -39.77
CA ALA A 235 -31.71 45.53 -40.34
C ALA A 235 -30.88 46.73 -40.82
N VAL A 236 -29.58 46.73 -40.51
CA VAL A 236 -28.54 47.54 -41.18
C VAL A 236 -27.27 46.69 -41.39
N ALA A 237 -26.63 46.90 -42.54
CA ALA A 237 -25.45 46.21 -43.08
C ALA A 237 -24.13 46.45 -42.30
N PRO A 238 -23.06 45.65 -42.51
CA PRO A 238 -21.90 45.61 -41.63
C PRO A 238 -20.79 46.60 -42.03
N PRO A 239 -20.02 47.13 -41.06
CA PRO A 239 -18.66 47.60 -41.30
C PRO A 239 -17.59 46.72 -40.62
N LEU A 240 -16.38 46.85 -41.14
CA LEU A 240 -15.12 46.14 -40.83
C LEU A 240 -14.74 46.07 -39.33
N PRO A 241 -13.96 45.06 -38.89
CA PRO A 241 -13.63 44.86 -37.49
C PRO A 241 -12.52 45.82 -36.99
N PRO A 242 -12.65 46.42 -35.79
CA PRO A 242 -11.54 47.04 -35.10
C PRO A 242 -10.84 46.07 -34.13
N SER A 243 -9.55 46.34 -33.95
CA SER A 243 -8.57 45.76 -33.03
C SER A 243 -9.12 45.39 -31.65
N VAL A 244 -8.88 44.14 -31.23
CA VAL A 244 -9.23 43.59 -29.92
C VAL A 244 -8.25 44.10 -28.85
N ALA A 245 -8.79 44.77 -27.84
CA ALA A 245 -8.14 45.00 -26.54
C ALA A 245 -8.35 43.76 -25.64
N PRO A 246 -7.45 43.45 -24.70
CA PRO A 246 -7.59 42.28 -23.83
C PRO A 246 -8.82 42.41 -22.90
N PRO A 247 -9.54 41.30 -22.61
CA PRO A 247 -10.70 41.34 -21.73
C PRO A 247 -10.30 41.62 -20.28
N ALA A 248 -11.16 42.34 -19.57
CA ALA A 248 -11.03 42.62 -18.15
C ALA A 248 -11.20 41.34 -17.32
N LYS A 249 -10.40 41.24 -16.25
CA LYS A 249 -10.52 40.20 -15.21
C LYS A 249 -11.88 40.30 -14.51
N GLY A 250 -12.62 39.20 -14.42
CA GLY A 250 -13.74 39.05 -13.50
C GLY A 250 -15.06 38.51 -14.03
N ASP A 251 -15.08 37.55 -14.98
CA ASP A 251 -16.34 36.86 -15.31
C ASP A 251 -16.13 35.46 -15.94
N LEU A 252 -15.41 34.58 -15.24
CA LEU A 252 -15.21 33.19 -15.67
C LEU A 252 -16.39 32.29 -15.26
N LEU A 253 -17.05 32.57 -14.14
CA LEU A 253 -18.19 31.78 -13.65
C LEU A 253 -19.41 31.86 -14.59
N SER A 254 -19.74 33.04 -15.13
CA SER A 254 -20.83 33.20 -16.11
C SER A 254 -20.52 32.56 -17.47
N ALA A 255 -19.24 32.47 -17.84
CA ALA A 255 -18.80 31.87 -19.10
C ALA A 255 -18.80 30.33 -19.06
N VAL A 256 -18.52 29.74 -17.89
CA VAL A 256 -18.53 28.28 -17.69
C VAL A 256 -19.96 27.74 -17.54
N LEU A 257 -20.85 28.49 -16.88
CA LEU A 257 -22.26 28.11 -16.70
C LEU A 257 -23.14 28.34 -17.94
N GLY A 258 -22.63 29.07 -18.95
CA GLY A 258 -23.35 29.41 -20.19
C GLY A 258 -22.90 28.67 -21.46
N ALA A 259 -21.92 27.78 -21.39
CA ALA A 259 -21.38 27.11 -22.56
C ALA A 259 -22.27 25.93 -23.01
N ALA A 260 -22.94 26.08 -24.15
CA ALA A 260 -23.66 25.00 -24.82
C ALA A 260 -22.72 23.84 -25.18
N PRO A 261 -23.16 22.57 -25.08
CA PRO A 261 -22.34 21.42 -25.44
C PRO A 261 -21.91 21.49 -26.92
N PRO A 262 -20.72 20.94 -27.26
CA PRO A 262 -20.26 20.91 -28.65
C PRO A 262 -21.24 20.12 -29.54
N PRO A 263 -21.41 20.51 -30.81
CA PRO A 263 -22.30 19.79 -31.73
C PRO A 263 -21.81 18.34 -31.91
N PRO A 264 -22.73 17.37 -32.04
CA PRO A 264 -22.37 15.99 -32.27
C PRO A 264 -21.63 15.84 -33.61
N LEU A 265 -20.65 14.93 -33.64
CA LEU A 265 -19.92 14.54 -34.83
C LEU A 265 -20.89 13.99 -35.90
N PRO A 266 -20.59 14.16 -37.20
CA PRO A 266 -21.49 13.74 -38.27
C PRO A 266 -21.59 12.21 -38.30
N GLU A 267 -22.80 11.69 -38.08
CA GLU A 267 -23.13 10.29 -38.23
C GLU A 267 -23.04 9.85 -39.70
N ALA A 268 -22.25 8.80 -39.94
CA ALA A 268 -22.32 8.04 -41.18
C ALA A 268 -23.65 7.27 -41.20
N GLY A 269 -24.45 7.51 -42.24
CA GLY A 269 -25.85 7.10 -42.30
C GLY A 269 -26.09 5.60 -42.13
N ALA A 270 -27.04 5.28 -41.25
CA ALA A 270 -27.81 4.04 -41.25
C ALA A 270 -29.30 4.42 -41.20
N GLY A 271 -30.10 3.72 -42.00
CA GLY A 271 -31.44 4.13 -42.43
C GLY A 271 -32.49 4.17 -41.32
N GLU A 272 -33.41 5.11 -41.48
CA GLU A 272 -34.64 5.28 -40.72
C GLU A 272 -35.59 4.09 -40.92
N GLY A 273 -35.97 3.43 -39.82
CA GLY A 273 -37.13 2.54 -39.84
C GLY A 273 -37.21 1.47 -38.75
N GLU A 274 -36.98 1.78 -37.46
CA GLU A 274 -37.34 0.85 -36.37
C GLU A 274 -37.36 1.47 -34.95
N TRP A 275 -37.87 2.70 -34.81
CA TRP A 275 -37.94 3.40 -33.50
C TRP A 275 -39.33 3.48 -32.87
N ALA A 276 -40.36 2.87 -33.49
CA ALA A 276 -41.73 2.94 -32.96
C ALA A 276 -42.08 1.85 -31.92
N ASP A 277 -41.24 0.83 -31.74
CA ASP A 277 -41.54 -0.34 -30.88
C ASP A 277 -40.74 -0.38 -29.54
N ILE A 278 -39.88 0.62 -29.26
CA ILE A 278 -39.05 0.64 -28.05
C ILE A 278 -39.72 1.41 -26.88
N ASP A 279 -40.68 2.29 -27.17
CA ASP A 279 -41.34 3.15 -26.16
C ASP A 279 -42.39 2.40 -25.30
N GLN A 280 -42.66 1.12 -25.58
CA GLN A 280 -43.60 0.29 -24.80
C GLN A 280 -42.96 -0.64 -23.77
N ALA A 281 -41.62 -0.68 -23.66
CA ALA A 281 -40.92 -1.58 -22.74
C ALA A 281 -40.58 -0.96 -21.36
N TRP A 282 -40.87 0.33 -21.14
CA TRP A 282 -40.47 1.07 -19.92
C TRP A 282 -41.63 1.28 -18.93
N SER A 283 -42.53 0.31 -18.82
CA SER A 283 -43.51 0.27 -17.72
C SER A 283 -42.92 -0.55 -16.57
N LEU A 284 -42.41 0.15 -15.56
CA LEU A 284 -41.86 -0.37 -14.31
C LEU A 284 -42.87 -1.29 -13.61
N GLY A 285 -42.61 -2.60 -13.68
CA GLY A 285 -43.06 -3.55 -12.66
C GLY A 285 -42.00 -3.60 -11.57
N GLU A 286 -42.39 -3.37 -10.31
CA GLU A 286 -41.54 -3.53 -9.14
C GLU A 286 -41.04 -4.99 -9.05
N GLU A 287 -39.84 -5.26 -9.56
CA GLU A 287 -39.09 -6.47 -9.20
C GLU A 287 -38.35 -6.23 -7.88
N PRO A 288 -38.37 -7.19 -6.94
CA PRO A 288 -37.63 -7.07 -5.70
C PRO A 288 -36.12 -7.08 -5.98
N ALA A 289 -35.41 -6.13 -5.39
CA ALA A 289 -33.97 -6.00 -5.52
C ALA A 289 -33.25 -7.33 -5.22
N PRO A 290 -32.25 -7.74 -6.02
CA PRO A 290 -31.45 -8.91 -5.73
C PRO A 290 -30.74 -8.72 -4.37
N PRO A 291 -30.55 -9.80 -3.59
CA PRO A 291 -29.83 -9.71 -2.32
C PRO A 291 -28.41 -9.19 -2.56
N ALA A 292 -27.92 -8.35 -1.65
CA ALA A 292 -26.55 -7.87 -1.66
C ALA A 292 -25.58 -9.07 -1.72
N PRO A 293 -24.54 -9.02 -2.58
CA PRO A 293 -23.52 -10.08 -2.63
C PRO A 293 -22.83 -10.19 -1.27
N SER A 294 -22.56 -11.42 -0.83
CA SER A 294 -21.82 -11.65 0.42
C SER A 294 -20.34 -11.37 0.22
N ASP A 295 -19.70 -10.69 1.17
CA ASP A 295 -18.29 -10.25 1.14
C ASP A 295 -17.22 -11.38 1.06
N ASP A 296 -17.64 -12.65 1.01
CA ASP A 296 -16.76 -13.83 0.93
C ASP A 296 -16.75 -14.51 -0.47
N GLU A 297 -17.16 -13.81 -1.55
CA GLU A 297 -17.03 -14.38 -2.89
C GLU A 297 -15.55 -14.58 -3.28
N PRO A 298 -15.18 -15.75 -3.83
CA PRO A 298 -13.83 -15.99 -4.33
C PRO A 298 -13.48 -14.97 -5.40
N THR A 299 -12.18 -14.66 -5.49
CA THR A 299 -11.55 -13.86 -6.54
C THR A 299 -12.22 -14.17 -7.88
N HIS A 300 -12.93 -13.20 -8.49
CA HIS A 300 -13.57 -13.43 -9.78
C HIS A 300 -12.48 -13.71 -10.82
N VAL A 301 -12.39 -14.97 -11.23
CA VAL A 301 -11.50 -15.40 -12.30
C VAL A 301 -12.28 -15.36 -13.60
N VAL A 302 -11.60 -14.88 -14.65
CA VAL A 302 -12.15 -14.85 -16.00
C VAL A 302 -12.48 -16.28 -16.42
N ARG A 303 -13.78 -16.58 -16.41
CA ARG A 303 -14.30 -17.91 -16.74
C ARG A 303 -14.04 -18.18 -18.21
N ALA A 304 -13.55 -19.38 -18.49
CA ALA A 304 -13.50 -19.82 -19.86
C ALA A 304 -14.91 -20.13 -20.36
N ASP A 305 -15.32 -19.58 -21.50
CA ASP A 305 -16.53 -20.05 -22.16
C ASP A 305 -16.29 -21.49 -22.64
N ASP A 306 -17.13 -22.41 -22.16
CA ASP A 306 -16.96 -23.84 -22.36
C ASP A 306 -17.90 -24.40 -23.43
N VAL A 307 -17.33 -25.06 -24.44
CA VAL A 307 -18.06 -26.00 -25.30
C VAL A 307 -17.50 -27.39 -25.10
N ILE A 308 -18.32 -28.29 -24.55
CA ILE A 308 -17.95 -29.69 -24.29
C ILE A 308 -18.42 -30.55 -25.47
N ASP A 309 -17.48 -30.87 -26.38
CA ASP A 309 -17.73 -31.84 -27.44
C ASP A 309 -17.27 -33.24 -27.03
N ARG A 310 -18.24 -34.09 -26.66
CA ARG A 310 -17.99 -35.50 -26.34
C ARG A 310 -17.87 -36.33 -27.62
N HIS A 311 -16.68 -36.34 -28.22
CA HIS A 311 -16.37 -37.28 -29.30
C HIS A 311 -16.00 -38.67 -28.75
N PRO A 312 -16.60 -39.77 -29.27
CA PRO A 312 -16.31 -41.12 -28.79
C PRO A 312 -14.94 -41.67 -29.20
N ALA A 313 -14.22 -40.99 -30.10
CA ALA A 313 -12.85 -41.32 -30.49
C ALA A 313 -12.06 -40.00 -30.66
N GLY A 314 -11.06 -39.78 -29.82
CA GLY A 314 -10.13 -38.65 -29.93
C GLY A 314 -8.82 -39.03 -30.62
N PRO A 315 -7.93 -38.05 -30.85
CA PRO A 315 -6.61 -38.29 -31.42
C PRO A 315 -5.79 -39.25 -30.54
N ALA A 316 -4.81 -39.94 -31.15
CA ALA A 316 -3.86 -40.75 -30.38
C ALA A 316 -2.88 -39.85 -29.63
N PHE A 317 -2.48 -40.24 -28.42
CA PHE A 317 -1.49 -39.48 -27.66
C PHE A 317 -0.09 -39.71 -28.23
N ASP A 318 0.62 -38.63 -28.58
CA ASP A 318 2.01 -38.69 -29.04
C ASP A 318 2.98 -38.70 -27.83
N GLU A 319 3.49 -39.88 -27.50
CA GLU A 319 4.49 -40.08 -26.43
C GLU A 319 5.81 -39.34 -26.71
N ALA A 320 6.17 -39.17 -27.98
CA ALA A 320 7.42 -38.52 -28.35
C ALA A 320 7.32 -37.00 -28.15
N ALA A 321 6.17 -36.41 -28.48
CA ALA A 321 5.92 -34.99 -28.24
C ALA A 321 5.76 -34.66 -26.75
N ALA A 322 5.08 -35.53 -26.00
CA ALA A 322 4.82 -35.33 -24.57
C ALA A 322 6.08 -35.39 -23.68
N GLY A 323 7.10 -36.14 -24.12
CA GLY A 323 8.32 -36.34 -23.34
C GLY A 323 8.05 -36.87 -21.93
N THR A 324 8.79 -36.36 -20.95
CA THR A 324 8.65 -36.76 -19.54
C THR A 324 7.52 -36.04 -18.80
N GLU A 325 6.98 -34.96 -19.36
CA GLU A 325 5.95 -34.15 -18.69
C GLU A 325 4.53 -34.69 -18.92
N GLY A 326 4.35 -35.64 -19.86
CA GLY A 326 3.03 -36.19 -20.15
C GLY A 326 2.07 -35.17 -20.80
N ARG A 327 2.61 -34.09 -21.36
CA ARG A 327 1.84 -32.99 -21.97
C ARG A 327 2.63 -32.32 -23.09
N TYR A 328 1.93 -31.78 -24.08
CA TYR A 328 2.51 -31.03 -25.18
C TYR A 328 1.49 -30.06 -25.79
N LEU A 329 1.98 -29.13 -26.60
CA LEU A 329 1.17 -28.24 -27.41
C LEU A 329 1.32 -28.63 -28.88
N GLU A 330 0.22 -28.60 -29.61
CA GLU A 330 0.21 -28.73 -31.07
C GLU A 330 -0.65 -27.63 -31.70
N VAL A 331 -0.32 -27.30 -32.95
CA VAL A 331 -1.10 -26.36 -33.74
C VAL A 331 -1.69 -27.13 -34.93
N GLU A 332 -3.01 -27.20 -35.00
CA GLU A 332 -3.74 -27.85 -36.10
C GLU A 332 -4.63 -26.84 -36.80
N GLY A 333 -4.22 -26.40 -38.00
CA GLY A 333 -4.88 -25.30 -38.71
C GLY A 333 -4.78 -24.00 -37.90
N ASP A 334 -5.93 -23.42 -37.56
CA ASP A 334 -6.04 -22.15 -36.84
C ASP A 334 -6.33 -22.37 -35.34
N ALA A 335 -6.20 -23.60 -34.84
CA ALA A 335 -6.47 -23.94 -33.44
C ALA A 335 -5.18 -24.32 -32.70
N VAL A 336 -5.05 -23.81 -31.48
CA VAL A 336 -4.02 -24.24 -30.52
C VAL A 336 -4.61 -25.34 -29.65
N ARG A 337 -3.97 -26.52 -29.66
CA ARG A 337 -4.40 -27.66 -28.86
C ARG A 337 -3.38 -27.99 -27.78
N ALA A 338 -3.86 -28.04 -26.54
CA ALA A 338 -3.10 -28.53 -25.39
C ALA A 338 -3.50 -29.97 -25.10
N VAL A 339 -2.55 -30.90 -25.21
CA VAL A 339 -2.77 -32.30 -24.91
C VAL A 339 -2.10 -32.65 -23.59
N ILE A 340 -2.80 -33.35 -22.72
CA ILE A 340 -2.27 -33.78 -21.42
C ILE A 340 -2.75 -35.16 -21.01
N ARG A 341 -1.87 -35.94 -20.39
CA ARG A 341 -2.18 -37.21 -19.74
C ARG A 341 -2.24 -37.01 -18.22
N LEU A 342 -3.34 -37.44 -17.63
CA LEU A 342 -3.65 -37.25 -16.22
C LEU A 342 -4.18 -38.55 -15.59
N GLU A 343 -4.18 -38.58 -14.27
CA GLU A 343 -4.92 -39.59 -13.52
C GLU A 343 -6.43 -39.48 -13.80
N PRO A 344 -7.19 -40.59 -13.85
CA PRO A 344 -8.61 -40.56 -14.18
C PRO A 344 -9.47 -39.62 -13.32
N ALA A 345 -9.11 -39.41 -12.06
CA ALA A 345 -9.80 -38.48 -11.16
C ALA A 345 -9.56 -37.01 -11.56
N GLN A 346 -8.31 -36.65 -11.87
CA GLN A 346 -7.94 -35.31 -12.32
C GLN A 346 -8.52 -35.00 -13.71
N ALA A 347 -8.47 -35.97 -14.63
CA ALA A 347 -9.08 -35.84 -15.96
C ALA A 347 -10.59 -35.60 -15.85
N ARG A 348 -11.28 -36.35 -14.98
CA ARG A 348 -12.72 -36.15 -14.72
C ARG A 348 -12.99 -34.78 -14.11
N ARG A 349 -12.19 -34.35 -13.13
CA ARG A 349 -12.34 -33.01 -12.52
C ARG A 349 -12.18 -31.92 -13.57
N LEU A 350 -11.13 -31.94 -14.37
CA LEU A 350 -10.93 -31.00 -15.49
C LEU A 350 -11.96 -31.16 -16.61
N GLU A 351 -12.68 -32.28 -16.72
CA GLU A 351 -13.82 -32.40 -17.64
C GLU A 351 -15.06 -31.70 -17.07
N THR A 352 -15.30 -31.79 -15.76
CA THR A 352 -16.58 -31.40 -15.15
C THR A 352 -16.57 -30.09 -14.37
N ALA A 353 -15.43 -29.65 -13.86
CA ALA A 353 -15.30 -28.43 -13.06
C ALA A 353 -15.30 -27.18 -13.95
N ALA A 354 -15.70 -26.04 -13.38
CA ALA A 354 -15.40 -24.75 -13.97
C ALA A 354 -13.87 -24.56 -13.95
N VAL A 355 -13.31 -24.11 -15.07
CA VAL A 355 -11.87 -23.94 -15.22
C VAL A 355 -11.55 -22.52 -15.66
N ALA A 356 -10.49 -21.98 -15.06
CA ALA A 356 -9.87 -20.76 -15.47
C ALA A 356 -8.76 -21.06 -16.49
N LEU A 357 -8.82 -20.41 -17.64
CA LEU A 357 -7.73 -20.39 -18.61
C LEU A 357 -6.93 -19.09 -18.43
N ARG A 358 -5.61 -19.23 -18.24
CA ARG A 358 -4.71 -18.11 -17.98
C ARG A 358 -3.53 -18.13 -18.96
N PHE A 359 -3.11 -16.93 -19.36
CA PHE A 359 -1.85 -16.71 -20.05
C PHE A 359 -0.93 -15.86 -19.19
N GLN A 360 0.23 -16.41 -18.87
CA GLN A 360 1.17 -15.80 -17.95
C GLN A 360 2.48 -15.44 -18.64
N LEU A 361 3.12 -14.36 -18.17
CA LEU A 361 4.48 -14.00 -18.54
C LEU A 361 5.28 -13.78 -17.27
N HIS A 362 6.04 -14.81 -16.89
CA HIS A 362 6.85 -14.78 -15.66
C HIS A 362 8.20 -14.13 -15.93
N GLN A 363 8.52 -13.06 -15.20
CA GLN A 363 9.86 -12.46 -15.22
C GLN A 363 10.78 -13.25 -14.29
N THR A 364 11.85 -13.81 -14.82
CA THR A 364 12.89 -14.50 -14.03
C THR A 364 14.24 -13.80 -14.20
N PRO A 365 15.22 -14.03 -13.29
CA PRO A 365 16.58 -13.53 -13.47
C PRO A 365 17.25 -14.00 -14.78
N HIS A 366 16.74 -15.07 -15.38
CA HIS A 366 17.26 -15.67 -16.61
C HIS A 366 16.50 -15.26 -17.88
N GLY A 367 15.42 -14.48 -17.74
CA GLY A 367 14.57 -13.99 -18.81
C GLY A 367 13.08 -14.27 -18.61
N PRO A 368 12.22 -13.70 -19.48
CA PRO A 368 10.78 -13.91 -19.45
C PRO A 368 10.39 -15.33 -19.91
N VAL A 369 9.39 -15.92 -19.26
CA VAL A 369 8.84 -17.25 -19.60
C VAL A 369 7.33 -17.13 -19.84
N PRO A 370 6.87 -17.26 -21.11
CA PRO A 370 5.45 -17.34 -21.40
C PRO A 370 4.90 -18.71 -21.00
N ALA A 371 3.68 -18.73 -20.45
CA ALA A 371 3.04 -19.95 -20.01
C ALA A 371 1.52 -19.93 -20.21
N LEU A 372 0.95 -21.09 -20.53
CA LEU A 372 -0.49 -21.33 -20.44
C LEU A 372 -0.77 -22.11 -19.16
N LEU A 373 -1.81 -21.71 -18.44
CA LEU A 373 -2.20 -22.35 -17.20
C LEU A 373 -3.71 -22.62 -17.22
N VAL A 374 -4.11 -23.84 -16.88
CA VAL A 374 -5.50 -24.23 -16.66
C VAL A 374 -5.66 -24.60 -15.19
N VAL A 375 -6.56 -23.90 -14.49
CA VAL A 375 -6.79 -24.06 -13.05
C VAL A 375 -8.27 -24.38 -12.79
N PRO A 376 -8.61 -25.48 -12.09
CA PRO A 376 -9.96 -25.68 -11.58
C PRO A 376 -10.37 -24.56 -10.60
N GLU A 377 -11.54 -23.93 -10.78
CA GLU A 377 -11.98 -22.82 -9.92
C GLU A 377 -12.17 -23.24 -8.45
N ASP A 378 -12.50 -24.50 -8.18
CA ASP A 378 -12.67 -25.03 -6.83
C ASP A 378 -11.37 -25.08 -6.02
N LEU A 379 -10.22 -24.80 -6.65
CA LEU A 379 -8.88 -24.98 -6.11
C LEU A 379 -7.97 -23.78 -6.38
N GLU A 380 -8.51 -22.56 -6.43
CA GLU A 380 -7.75 -21.34 -6.71
C GLU A 380 -6.51 -21.11 -5.82
N ASP A 381 -6.43 -21.73 -4.65
CA ASP A 381 -5.30 -21.62 -3.73
C ASP A 381 -4.33 -22.84 -3.80
N GLU A 382 -4.64 -23.88 -4.59
CA GLU A 382 -3.83 -25.12 -4.68
C GLU A 382 -3.03 -25.21 -5.98
N ALA A 383 -1.80 -24.70 -5.97
CA ALA A 383 -0.89 -24.69 -7.12
C ALA A 383 -0.50 -26.09 -7.67
N GLU A 384 -0.72 -27.16 -6.89
CA GLU A 384 -0.35 -28.53 -7.27
C GLU A 384 -1.28 -29.12 -8.33
N GLU A 385 -2.52 -28.64 -8.42
CA GLU A 385 -3.52 -29.16 -9.36
C GLU A 385 -3.58 -28.38 -10.69
N ALA A 386 -2.92 -27.22 -10.76
CA ALA A 386 -2.87 -26.39 -11.94
C ALA A 386 -2.04 -27.05 -13.07
N GLN A 387 -2.60 -27.09 -14.29
CA GLN A 387 -1.93 -27.65 -15.46
C GLN A 387 -1.22 -26.55 -16.24
N LEU A 388 0.10 -26.70 -16.43
CA LEU A 388 0.99 -25.66 -16.94
C LEU A 388 1.64 -26.08 -18.26
N TRP A 389 1.71 -25.21 -19.25
CA TRP A 389 2.50 -25.41 -20.47
C TRP A 389 3.46 -24.24 -20.63
N LEU A 390 4.76 -24.50 -20.57
CA LEU A 390 5.79 -23.48 -20.77
C LEU A 390 6.11 -23.35 -22.26
N LEU A 391 5.96 -22.14 -22.77
CA LEU A 391 6.14 -21.82 -24.19
C LEU A 391 7.60 -21.44 -24.47
N ASP A 392 8.09 -21.83 -25.64
CA ASP A 392 9.42 -21.50 -26.15
C ASP A 392 9.30 -20.56 -27.34
N PRO A 393 9.68 -19.27 -27.23
CA PRO A 393 9.67 -18.40 -28.40
C PRO A 393 10.69 -18.80 -29.48
N ARG A 394 11.57 -19.77 -29.23
CA ARG A 394 12.50 -20.34 -30.22
C ARG A 394 11.92 -21.58 -30.93
N ASP A 395 10.89 -22.20 -30.36
CA ASP A 395 10.20 -23.32 -31.00
C ASP A 395 9.17 -22.80 -31.99
N ALA A 396 9.15 -23.38 -33.19
CA ALA A 396 8.27 -22.93 -34.27
C ALA A 396 6.78 -23.17 -33.96
N VAL A 397 6.45 -24.27 -33.28
CA VAL A 397 5.08 -24.61 -32.89
C VAL A 397 4.60 -23.64 -31.81
N HIS A 398 5.42 -23.40 -30.79
CA HIS A 398 5.07 -22.45 -29.72
C HIS A 398 4.97 -21.01 -30.23
N THR A 399 5.83 -20.59 -31.15
CA THR A 399 5.75 -19.27 -31.79
C THR A 399 4.46 -19.13 -32.61
N GLN A 400 4.09 -20.18 -33.35
CA GLN A 400 2.84 -20.20 -34.10
C GLN A 400 1.62 -20.18 -33.15
N ALA A 401 1.68 -20.94 -32.04
CA ALA A 401 0.62 -20.94 -31.03
C ALA A 401 0.42 -19.55 -30.41
N LEU A 402 1.51 -18.86 -30.05
CA LEU A 402 1.44 -17.48 -29.53
C LEU A 402 0.74 -16.53 -30.51
N ARG A 403 1.03 -16.61 -31.82
CA ARG A 403 0.38 -15.78 -32.83
C ARG A 403 -1.11 -16.08 -32.97
N LEU A 404 -1.50 -17.35 -32.95
CA LEU A 404 -2.91 -17.73 -33.01
C LEU A 404 -3.67 -17.25 -31.76
N LEU A 405 -3.06 -17.37 -30.57
CA LEU A 405 -3.63 -16.89 -29.31
C LEU A 405 -3.70 -15.36 -29.22
N GLU A 406 -2.81 -14.65 -29.91
CA GLU A 406 -2.87 -13.19 -30.06
C GLU A 406 -4.08 -12.75 -30.89
N GLU A 407 -4.43 -13.51 -31.94
CA GLU A 407 -5.59 -13.22 -32.79
C GLU A 407 -6.92 -13.60 -32.13
N VAL A 408 -6.99 -14.81 -31.56
CA VAL A 408 -8.15 -15.33 -30.82
C VAL A 408 -7.64 -16.19 -29.69
N PHE A 409 -7.89 -15.79 -28.45
CA PHE A 409 -7.39 -16.52 -27.29
C PHE A 409 -8.32 -17.69 -26.95
N ALA A 410 -8.15 -18.79 -27.69
CA ALA A 410 -8.88 -20.04 -27.54
C ALA A 410 -7.92 -21.24 -27.43
N LEU A 411 -8.21 -22.15 -26.51
CA LEU A 411 -7.42 -23.36 -26.26
C LEU A 411 -8.31 -24.61 -26.38
N ASP A 412 -7.89 -25.53 -27.24
CA ASP A 412 -8.48 -26.85 -27.34
C ASP A 412 -7.76 -27.83 -26.39
N LEU A 413 -8.36 -28.11 -25.24
CA LEU A 413 -7.79 -28.98 -24.22
C LEU A 413 -8.22 -30.44 -24.46
N VAL A 414 -7.25 -31.30 -24.74
CA VAL A 414 -7.45 -32.74 -24.96
C VAL A 414 -6.88 -33.54 -23.78
N LEU A 415 -7.78 -34.25 -23.11
CA LEU A 415 -7.49 -35.01 -21.89
C LEU A 415 -7.29 -36.48 -22.23
N HIS A 416 -6.18 -37.04 -21.77
CA HIS A 416 -5.86 -38.47 -21.81
C HIS A 416 -5.69 -39.03 -20.40
N THR A 417 -5.90 -40.34 -20.30
CA THR A 417 -5.53 -41.16 -19.15
C THR A 417 -4.71 -42.35 -19.67
N ASP A 418 -4.20 -43.19 -18.78
CA ASP A 418 -3.56 -44.45 -19.18
C ASP A 418 -4.50 -45.40 -19.95
N ALA A 419 -5.83 -45.22 -19.82
CA ALA A 419 -6.83 -45.96 -20.58
C ALA A 419 -7.03 -45.42 -22.01
N GLY A 420 -6.36 -44.32 -22.37
CA GLY A 420 -6.49 -43.63 -23.66
C GLY A 420 -7.20 -42.28 -23.54
N PHE A 421 -7.79 -41.83 -24.65
CA PHE A 421 -8.53 -40.57 -24.72
C PHE A 421 -9.68 -40.53 -23.70
N HIS A 422 -9.75 -39.45 -22.92
CA HIS A 422 -10.75 -39.23 -21.89
C HIS A 422 -11.82 -38.24 -22.33
N GLY A 423 -11.42 -37.08 -22.85
CA GLY A 423 -12.34 -36.00 -23.22
C GLY A 423 -11.63 -34.84 -23.91
N ARG A 424 -12.43 -33.89 -24.39
CA ARG A 424 -11.99 -32.67 -25.09
C ARG A 424 -12.84 -31.48 -24.63
N ARG A 425 -12.22 -30.32 -24.41
CA ARG A 425 -12.87 -29.05 -24.08
C ARG A 425 -12.28 -27.92 -24.90
N THR A 426 -13.12 -27.05 -25.43
CA THR A 426 -12.64 -25.76 -25.98
C THR A 426 -12.86 -24.68 -24.93
N LEU A 427 -11.78 -24.01 -24.56
CA LEU A 427 -11.74 -22.93 -23.57
C LEU A 427 -11.48 -21.60 -24.28
N ARG A 428 -12.15 -20.51 -23.88
CA ARG A 428 -11.94 -19.16 -24.43
C ARG A 428 -11.87 -18.13 -23.33
N ALA A 429 -10.95 -17.16 -23.42
CA ALA A 429 -10.88 -16.03 -22.50
C ALA A 429 -10.41 -14.76 -23.24
N PRO A 430 -10.80 -13.55 -22.85
CA PRO A 430 -10.40 -12.30 -23.52
C PRO A 430 -8.95 -11.87 -23.20
N LEU A 431 -7.95 -12.70 -23.54
CA LEU A 431 -6.53 -12.49 -23.21
C LEU A 431 -5.66 -12.16 -24.43
N GLU A 432 -6.24 -11.80 -25.57
CA GLU A 432 -5.54 -11.46 -26.80
C GLU A 432 -4.51 -10.33 -26.58
N ALA A 433 -4.93 -9.25 -25.91
CA ALA A 433 -4.05 -8.12 -25.58
C ALA A 433 -2.91 -8.53 -24.63
N ASN A 434 -3.17 -9.46 -23.70
CA ASN A 434 -2.14 -9.96 -22.80
C ASN A 434 -1.05 -10.74 -23.57
N VAL A 435 -1.44 -11.51 -24.58
CA VAL A 435 -0.52 -12.23 -25.47
C VAL A 435 0.27 -11.27 -26.36
N ALA A 436 -0.40 -10.30 -26.99
CA ALA A 436 0.25 -9.30 -27.84
C ALA A 436 1.40 -8.58 -27.12
N THR A 437 1.11 -8.00 -25.95
CA THR A 437 2.13 -7.28 -25.16
C THR A 437 3.24 -8.22 -24.66
N ALA A 438 2.94 -9.50 -24.43
CA ALA A 438 3.97 -10.47 -24.07
C ALA A 438 4.90 -10.81 -25.25
N ILE A 439 4.37 -10.94 -26.47
CA ILE A 439 5.17 -11.13 -27.69
C ILE A 439 6.14 -9.96 -27.89
N GLU A 440 5.66 -8.72 -27.73
CA GLU A 440 6.51 -7.52 -27.82
C GLU A 440 7.66 -7.55 -26.81
N ARG A 441 7.37 -7.89 -25.54
CA ARG A 441 8.38 -8.01 -24.48
C ARG A 441 9.38 -9.13 -24.74
N LEU A 442 8.92 -10.28 -25.22
CA LEU A 442 9.77 -11.40 -25.61
C LEU A 442 10.72 -11.03 -26.75
N ALA A 443 10.26 -10.18 -27.69
CA ALA A 443 11.08 -9.68 -28.79
C ALA A 443 12.11 -8.62 -28.36
N ALA A 444 11.81 -7.84 -27.31
CA ALA A 444 12.71 -6.83 -26.77
C ALA A 444 13.90 -7.43 -25.98
N GLY A 445 13.68 -8.58 -25.33
CA GLY A 445 14.68 -9.27 -24.53
C GLY A 445 15.82 -9.89 -25.37
N ARG A 446 17.07 -9.47 -25.13
CA ARG A 446 18.28 -10.08 -25.72
C ARG A 446 19.08 -10.79 -24.63
N ASP A 447 19.73 -11.90 -24.99
CA ASP A 447 20.57 -12.73 -24.12
C ASP A 447 19.88 -13.31 -22.87
N HIS A 448 18.96 -14.25 -23.11
CA HIS A 448 18.30 -15.04 -22.05
C HIS A 448 18.70 -16.52 -22.13
N ASP A 449 18.73 -17.19 -20.97
CA ASP A 449 18.86 -18.63 -20.84
C ASP A 449 17.46 -19.23 -20.57
N PRO A 450 16.73 -19.67 -21.62
CA PRO A 450 15.36 -20.13 -21.46
C PRO A 450 15.28 -21.41 -20.63
N ALA A 451 16.32 -22.24 -20.63
CA ALA A 451 16.33 -23.48 -19.85
C ALA A 451 16.40 -23.16 -18.35
N ALA A 452 17.30 -22.25 -17.96
CA ALA A 452 17.38 -21.78 -16.58
C ALA A 452 16.11 -21.04 -16.15
N ALA A 453 15.54 -20.18 -17.01
CA ALA A 453 14.31 -19.47 -16.73
C ALA A 453 13.13 -20.43 -16.47
N ARG A 454 12.97 -21.47 -17.30
CA ARG A 454 11.94 -22.50 -17.10
C ARG A 454 12.13 -23.29 -15.82
N ALA A 455 13.38 -23.63 -15.48
CA ALA A 455 13.67 -24.35 -14.26
C ALA A 455 13.20 -23.58 -13.01
N VAL A 456 13.30 -22.25 -13.03
CA VAL A 456 12.77 -21.38 -11.96
C VAL A 456 11.23 -21.46 -11.89
N VAL A 457 10.54 -21.36 -13.03
CA VAL A 457 9.06 -21.40 -13.05
C VAL A 457 8.50 -22.78 -12.67
N LEU A 458 9.22 -23.86 -12.97
CA LEU A 458 8.85 -25.23 -12.60
C LEU A 458 9.12 -25.57 -11.12
N ALA A 459 9.85 -24.71 -10.39
CA ALA A 459 10.15 -24.96 -9.00
C ALA A 459 8.83 -25.03 -8.17
N PRO A 460 8.68 -26.00 -7.24
CA PRO A 460 7.44 -26.16 -6.46
C PRO A 460 7.01 -24.89 -5.72
N GLU A 461 7.96 -24.12 -5.20
CA GLU A 461 7.78 -22.89 -4.44
C GLU A 461 7.44 -21.67 -5.31
N PHE A 462 7.55 -21.77 -6.62
CA PHE A 462 7.30 -20.67 -7.54
C PHE A 462 5.82 -20.33 -7.58
N ASP A 463 5.50 -19.04 -7.45
CA ASP A 463 4.12 -18.55 -7.40
C ASP A 463 3.47 -18.58 -8.79
N ARG A 464 2.84 -19.71 -9.11
CA ARG A 464 2.18 -19.94 -10.41
C ARG A 464 0.72 -19.48 -10.43
N VAL A 465 0.03 -19.50 -9.30
CA VAL A 465 -1.41 -19.15 -9.25
C VAL A 465 -1.62 -17.70 -8.84
N GLY A 466 -0.61 -17.10 -8.22
CA GLY A 466 -0.59 -15.73 -7.75
C GLY A 466 -1.18 -15.61 -6.34
N ARG A 467 -0.36 -15.15 -5.39
CA ARG A 467 -0.71 -14.81 -3.99
C ARG A 467 -1.60 -13.59 -3.80
N LEU A 468 -1.44 -12.53 -4.59
CA LEU A 468 -2.29 -11.33 -4.46
C LEU A 468 -3.67 -11.59 -5.08
N LYS A 469 -4.71 -11.41 -4.26
CA LYS A 469 -6.13 -11.55 -4.65
C LYS A 469 -6.70 -10.20 -5.10
N HIS A 470 -7.61 -10.22 -6.07
CA HIS A 470 -8.36 -9.05 -6.56
C HIS A 470 -9.82 -9.41 -6.84
N ASN A 471 -10.73 -8.45 -6.68
CA ASN A 471 -12.16 -8.68 -6.89
C ASN A 471 -12.67 -8.11 -8.22
N PHE A 472 -11.76 -7.80 -9.15
CA PHE A 472 -12.13 -7.22 -10.43
C PHE A 472 -12.87 -8.18 -11.35
N THR A 473 -13.84 -7.60 -12.06
CA THR A 473 -14.69 -8.16 -13.10
C THR A 473 -14.72 -7.18 -14.28
N GLU A 474 -15.27 -7.60 -15.43
CA GLU A 474 -15.49 -6.72 -16.57
C GLU A 474 -16.30 -5.47 -16.20
N ASP A 475 -17.28 -5.61 -15.32
CA ASP A 475 -18.19 -4.54 -14.89
C ASP A 475 -17.76 -3.81 -13.62
N SER A 476 -16.56 -4.09 -13.11
CA SER A 476 -16.04 -3.41 -11.94
C SER A 476 -16.01 -1.90 -12.15
N PHE A 477 -16.67 -1.18 -11.23
CA PHE A 477 -16.84 0.29 -11.28
C PHE A 477 -17.59 0.78 -12.54
N SER A 478 -18.56 0.01 -13.03
CA SER A 478 -19.40 0.37 -14.18
C SER A 478 -20.22 1.65 -13.98
N GLY A 479 -20.41 2.12 -12.74
CA GLY A 479 -20.92 3.46 -12.43
C GLY A 479 -20.71 3.79 -10.96
N ALA A 480 -19.88 4.79 -10.68
CA ALA A 480 -19.84 5.40 -9.35
C ALA A 480 -21.01 6.38 -9.25
N ALA A 481 -21.92 6.15 -8.29
CA ALA A 481 -23.11 6.96 -8.10
C ALA A 481 -22.79 8.34 -7.52
N ASP A 482 -21.71 8.44 -6.74
CA ASP A 482 -21.26 9.67 -6.07
C ASP A 482 -19.73 9.79 -5.99
N ALA A 483 -19.27 10.91 -5.43
CA ALA A 483 -17.86 11.22 -5.30
C ALA A 483 -17.13 10.29 -4.30
N ALA A 484 -17.80 9.76 -3.28
CA ALA A 484 -17.21 8.81 -2.33
C ALA A 484 -16.92 7.46 -2.99
N GLU A 485 -17.87 6.90 -3.73
CA GLU A 485 -17.65 5.68 -4.51
C GLU A 485 -16.55 5.87 -5.56
N ALA A 486 -16.53 7.02 -6.24
CA ALA A 486 -15.48 7.35 -7.20
C ALA A 486 -14.10 7.50 -6.54
N ARG A 487 -14.02 8.09 -5.34
CA ARG A 487 -12.78 8.21 -4.55
C ARG A 487 -12.27 6.84 -4.12
N LEU A 488 -13.14 5.97 -3.62
CA LEU A 488 -12.78 4.59 -3.28
C LEU A 488 -12.28 3.82 -4.50
N ALA A 489 -12.99 3.92 -5.63
CA ALA A 489 -12.59 3.29 -6.89
C ALA A 489 -11.23 3.80 -7.38
N LEU A 490 -10.97 5.10 -7.28
CA LEU A 490 -9.66 5.70 -7.58
C LEU A 490 -8.56 5.14 -6.69
N GLY A 491 -8.79 5.02 -5.38
CA GLY A 491 -7.82 4.45 -4.45
C GLY A 491 -7.48 2.99 -4.77
N ILE A 492 -8.49 2.16 -5.05
CA ILE A 492 -8.30 0.77 -5.46
C ILE A 492 -7.56 0.70 -6.81
N LEU A 493 -7.95 1.52 -7.79
CA LEU A 493 -7.30 1.55 -9.09
C LEU A 493 -5.85 2.03 -8.97
N ALA A 494 -5.56 3.05 -8.17
CA ALA A 494 -4.21 3.56 -7.93
C ALA A 494 -3.31 2.46 -7.33
N TYR A 495 -3.84 1.73 -6.34
CA TYR A 495 -3.13 0.59 -5.74
C TYR A 495 -2.72 -0.43 -6.82
N TRP A 496 -3.64 -0.82 -7.71
CA TRP A 496 -3.40 -1.82 -8.75
C TRP A 496 -2.70 -1.29 -10.00
N SER A 497 -2.67 0.03 -10.18
CA SER A 497 -1.98 0.70 -11.29
C SER A 497 -0.50 0.95 -11.02
N ALA A 498 -0.04 0.76 -9.78
CA ALA A 498 1.38 0.73 -9.45
C ALA A 498 2.11 -0.28 -10.37
N PRO A 499 3.28 0.07 -10.94
CA PRO A 499 3.91 -0.71 -12.01
C PRO A 499 4.04 -2.21 -11.72
N GLU A 500 4.50 -2.55 -10.51
CA GLU A 500 4.75 -3.94 -10.09
C GLU A 500 3.45 -4.73 -9.94
N ARG A 501 2.42 -4.10 -9.35
CA ARG A 501 1.11 -4.73 -9.13
C ARG A 501 0.32 -4.83 -10.42
N ARG A 502 0.42 -3.84 -11.29
CA ARG A 502 -0.18 -3.88 -12.63
C ARG A 502 0.44 -5.00 -13.45
N GLU A 503 1.76 -5.10 -13.45
CA GLU A 503 2.46 -6.19 -14.14
C GLU A 503 2.05 -7.54 -13.56
N TYR A 504 2.01 -7.67 -12.25
CA TYR A 504 1.55 -8.88 -11.59
C TYR A 504 0.09 -9.25 -11.94
N LEU A 505 -0.83 -8.28 -11.91
CA LEU A 505 -2.24 -8.48 -12.23
C LEU A 505 -2.42 -8.96 -13.68
N LEU A 506 -1.76 -8.30 -14.64
CA LEU A 506 -1.92 -8.61 -16.06
C LEU A 506 -1.12 -9.85 -16.50
N ARG A 507 0.06 -10.10 -15.91
CA ARG A 507 1.01 -11.13 -16.37
C ARG A 507 1.05 -12.38 -15.52
N VAL A 508 0.66 -12.31 -14.24
CA VAL A 508 0.61 -13.49 -13.35
C VAL A 508 -0.84 -13.89 -13.09
N ARG A 509 -1.71 -12.95 -12.72
CA ARG A 509 -3.14 -13.25 -12.53
C ARG A 509 -3.92 -13.34 -13.84
N SER A 510 -3.29 -12.96 -14.96
CA SER A 510 -3.90 -12.98 -16.30
C SER A 510 -5.22 -12.21 -16.35
N PHE A 511 -5.31 -11.09 -15.62
CA PHE A 511 -6.47 -10.21 -15.77
C PHE A 511 -6.45 -9.57 -17.17
N PRO A 512 -7.57 -9.55 -17.91
CA PRO A 512 -7.63 -9.00 -19.26
C PRO A 512 -7.18 -7.55 -19.31
N GLU A 513 -6.18 -7.26 -20.15
CA GLU A 513 -5.64 -5.91 -20.31
C GLU A 513 -6.69 -4.96 -20.88
N SER A 514 -7.56 -5.45 -21.77
CA SER A 514 -8.70 -4.70 -22.32
C SER A 514 -9.72 -4.30 -21.24
N TRP A 515 -10.04 -5.21 -20.31
CA TRP A 515 -10.92 -4.91 -19.18
C TRP A 515 -10.27 -3.94 -18.21
N PHE A 516 -8.98 -4.10 -17.91
CA PHE A 516 -8.26 -3.17 -17.05
C PHE A 516 -8.23 -1.76 -17.62
N ASP A 517 -8.02 -1.61 -18.93
CA ASP A 517 -8.06 -0.32 -19.61
C ASP A 517 -9.46 0.30 -19.64
N ALA A 518 -10.50 -0.51 -19.87
CA ALA A 518 -11.89 -0.05 -19.80
C ALA A 518 -12.25 0.43 -18.38
N MET A 519 -11.90 -0.36 -17.37
CA MET A 519 -12.05 -0.02 -15.95
C MET A 519 -11.31 1.26 -15.60
N THR A 520 -10.05 1.38 -16.01
CA THR A 520 -9.24 2.60 -15.83
C THR A 520 -9.93 3.82 -16.43
N ARG A 521 -10.44 3.71 -17.65
CA ARG A 521 -11.16 4.81 -18.31
C ARG A 521 -12.42 5.21 -17.55
N ARG A 522 -13.21 4.25 -17.04
CA ARG A 522 -14.42 4.51 -16.24
C ARG A 522 -14.08 5.24 -14.93
N VAL A 523 -13.15 4.69 -14.15
CA VAL A 523 -12.78 5.21 -12.84
C VAL A 523 -12.10 6.58 -12.94
N VAL A 524 -11.13 6.74 -13.84
CA VAL A 524 -10.47 8.04 -14.05
C VAL A 524 -11.46 9.06 -14.62
N GLY A 525 -12.36 8.64 -15.52
CA GLY A 525 -13.46 9.46 -16.01
C GLY A 525 -14.38 9.95 -14.88
N ALA A 526 -14.76 9.06 -13.96
CA ALA A 526 -15.54 9.40 -12.77
C ALA A 526 -14.77 10.34 -11.83
N GLY A 527 -13.48 10.10 -11.63
CA GLY A 527 -12.59 10.98 -10.88
C GLY A 527 -12.58 12.41 -11.42
N VAL A 528 -12.41 12.57 -12.73
CA VAL A 528 -12.50 13.87 -13.39
C VAL A 528 -13.91 14.45 -13.29
N HIS A 529 -14.95 13.62 -13.46
CA HIS A 529 -16.34 14.05 -13.36
C HIS A 529 -16.63 14.63 -11.98
N PHE A 530 -16.27 13.98 -10.88
CA PHE A 530 -16.49 14.49 -9.53
C PHE A 530 -15.42 15.49 -9.07
N GLY A 531 -14.36 15.70 -9.85
CA GLY A 531 -13.29 16.64 -9.51
C GLY A 531 -12.34 16.15 -8.42
N LEU A 532 -12.18 14.84 -8.30
CA LEU A 532 -11.33 14.24 -7.29
C LEU A 532 -9.85 14.43 -7.63
N ALA A 533 -9.04 14.67 -6.60
CA ALA A 533 -7.60 14.61 -6.68
C ALA A 533 -7.16 13.18 -7.01
N MET A 534 -6.16 13.05 -7.88
CA MET A 534 -5.69 11.77 -8.38
C MET A 534 -4.17 11.66 -8.21
N ASP A 535 -3.67 10.45 -8.01
CA ASP A 535 -2.24 10.17 -8.00
C ASP A 535 -1.56 10.57 -9.33
N PRO A 536 -0.25 10.91 -9.31
CA PRO A 536 0.46 11.40 -10.50
C PRO A 536 0.32 10.51 -11.74
N HIS A 537 0.39 9.19 -11.57
CA HIS A 537 0.29 8.24 -12.68
C HIS A 537 -1.13 8.16 -13.26
N LEU A 538 -2.18 8.28 -12.43
CA LEU A 538 -3.56 8.35 -12.91
C LEU A 538 -3.87 9.67 -13.60
N ARG A 539 -3.27 10.79 -13.16
CA ARG A 539 -3.37 12.09 -13.85
C ARG A 539 -2.75 12.03 -15.25
N GLN A 540 -1.57 11.42 -15.37
CA GLN A 540 -0.95 11.19 -16.68
C GLN A 540 -1.88 10.33 -17.56
N ARG A 541 -2.42 9.23 -17.00
CA ARG A 541 -3.35 8.36 -17.72
C ARG A 541 -4.62 9.10 -18.16
N ALA A 542 -5.15 10.02 -17.35
CA ALA A 542 -6.29 10.85 -17.72
C ALA A 542 -6.02 11.72 -18.97
N VAL A 543 -4.81 12.28 -19.07
CA VAL A 543 -4.37 13.05 -20.24
C VAL A 543 -4.20 12.15 -21.45
N GLU A 544 -3.57 10.97 -21.30
CA GLU A 544 -3.41 9.99 -22.39
C GLU A 544 -4.77 9.49 -22.93
N LEU A 545 -5.76 9.33 -22.05
CA LEU A 545 -7.13 8.97 -22.41
C LEU A 545 -7.91 10.13 -23.05
N GLY A 546 -7.32 11.32 -23.16
CA GLY A 546 -7.94 12.49 -23.77
C GLY A 546 -9.03 13.16 -22.91
N LEU A 547 -9.06 12.89 -21.59
CA LEU A 547 -10.00 13.56 -20.68
C LEU A 547 -9.64 15.04 -20.47
N ALA A 548 -8.38 15.40 -20.73
CA ALA A 548 -7.86 16.75 -20.82
C ALA A 548 -6.65 16.77 -21.78
N ALA A 549 -6.35 17.92 -22.39
CA ALA A 549 -5.21 18.07 -23.30
C ALA A 549 -3.86 18.05 -22.58
N HIS A 550 -3.83 18.48 -21.31
CA HIS A 550 -2.64 18.50 -20.46
C HIS A 550 -3.02 18.62 -18.98
N ALA A 551 -2.04 18.40 -18.08
CA ALA A 551 -2.25 18.38 -16.63
C ALA A 551 -2.91 19.65 -16.06
N ALA A 552 -2.54 20.84 -16.55
CA ALA A 552 -3.15 22.09 -16.10
C ALA A 552 -4.66 22.18 -16.40
N GLN A 553 -5.08 21.74 -17.59
CA GLN A 553 -6.50 21.72 -17.95
C GLN A 553 -7.26 20.65 -17.14
N LEU A 554 -6.60 19.52 -16.87
CA LEU A 554 -7.15 18.49 -16.00
C LEU A 554 -7.44 19.05 -14.60
N LEU A 555 -6.46 19.73 -13.99
CA LEU A 555 -6.63 20.34 -12.67
C LEU A 555 -7.74 21.39 -12.65
N GLN A 556 -7.75 22.32 -13.61
CA GLN A 556 -8.79 23.35 -13.70
C GLN A 556 -10.19 22.73 -13.78
N ARG A 557 -10.33 21.68 -14.60
CA ARG A 557 -11.59 20.93 -14.72
C ARG A 557 -11.95 20.21 -13.42
N SER A 558 -10.98 19.59 -12.76
CA SER A 558 -11.20 18.94 -11.47
C SER A 558 -11.63 19.92 -10.39
N MET A 559 -10.98 21.08 -10.25
CA MET A 559 -11.36 22.10 -9.27
C MET A 559 -12.76 22.65 -9.52
N ALA A 560 -13.12 22.91 -10.78
CA ALA A 560 -14.47 23.36 -11.13
C ALA A 560 -15.54 22.31 -10.79
N ASN A 561 -15.31 21.05 -11.17
CA ASN A 561 -16.24 19.95 -10.88
C ASN A 561 -16.35 19.68 -9.37
N PHE A 562 -15.25 19.79 -8.63
CA PHE A 562 -15.27 19.55 -7.18
C PHE A 562 -15.95 20.69 -6.43
N ALA A 563 -15.87 21.93 -6.91
CA ALA A 563 -16.68 23.03 -6.39
C ALA A 563 -18.18 22.70 -6.48
N GLU A 564 -18.65 22.10 -7.58
CA GLU A 564 -20.04 21.64 -7.68
C GLU A 564 -20.40 20.55 -6.66
N VAL A 565 -19.49 19.58 -6.42
CA VAL A 565 -19.67 18.55 -5.38
C VAL A 565 -19.75 19.19 -3.99
N ASN A 566 -18.83 20.10 -3.67
CA ASN A 566 -18.77 20.79 -2.37
C ASN A 566 -19.99 21.69 -2.12
N LEU A 567 -20.55 22.28 -3.18
CA LEU A 567 -21.80 23.06 -3.15
C LEU A 567 -23.05 22.18 -3.20
N SER A 568 -22.91 20.85 -3.13
CA SER A 568 -24.01 19.87 -3.19
C SER A 568 -24.85 19.96 -4.47
N LEU A 569 -24.28 20.47 -5.56
CA LEU A 569 -24.89 20.44 -6.89
C LEU A 569 -24.76 19.05 -7.54
N ARG A 570 -23.86 18.22 -7.01
CA ARG A 570 -23.68 16.81 -7.37
C ARG A 570 -23.67 15.92 -6.12
N PRO A 571 -24.03 14.63 -6.23
CA PRO A 571 -23.92 13.68 -5.13
C PRO A 571 -22.47 13.58 -4.64
N SER A 572 -22.23 13.93 -3.38
CA SER A 572 -20.90 13.85 -2.78
C SER A 572 -20.65 12.49 -2.16
N GLY A 573 -21.46 12.07 -1.18
CA GLY A 573 -21.18 10.90 -0.35
C GLY A 573 -19.94 11.06 0.56
N LEU A 574 -19.10 12.07 0.33
CA LEU A 574 -17.89 12.35 1.12
C LEU A 574 -18.24 13.02 2.45
N ASP A 575 -17.50 12.65 3.50
CA ASP A 575 -17.57 13.34 4.77
C ASP A 575 -16.81 14.70 4.73
N PRO A 576 -17.00 15.59 5.73
CA PRO A 576 -16.33 16.89 5.74
C PRO A 576 -14.80 16.83 5.70
N LEU A 577 -14.18 15.81 6.29
CA LEU A 577 -12.73 15.64 6.31
C LEU A 577 -12.24 15.23 4.92
N ASP A 578 -12.89 14.26 4.29
CA ASP A 578 -12.61 13.83 2.92
C ASP A 578 -12.71 14.99 1.92
N ILE A 579 -13.71 15.87 2.09
CA ILE A 579 -13.87 17.06 1.25
C ILE A 579 -12.68 18.00 1.40
N TRP A 580 -12.25 18.24 2.64
CA TRP A 580 -11.10 19.10 2.93
C TRP A 580 -9.79 18.52 2.37
N GLU A 581 -9.51 17.23 2.61
CA GLU A 581 -8.32 16.56 2.09
C GLU A 581 -8.25 16.63 0.55
N ASN A 582 -9.39 16.46 -0.12
CA ASN A 582 -9.44 16.58 -1.59
C ASN A 582 -9.11 18.01 -2.04
N TRP A 583 -9.62 19.04 -1.36
CA TRP A 583 -9.25 20.43 -1.65
C TRP A 583 -7.77 20.71 -1.44
N GLU A 584 -7.21 20.27 -0.31
CA GLU A 584 -5.79 20.43 0.00
C GLU A 584 -4.91 19.79 -1.10
N ALA A 585 -5.25 18.58 -1.54
CA ALA A 585 -4.55 17.90 -2.62
C ALA A 585 -4.65 18.65 -3.96
N LEU A 586 -5.82 19.21 -4.31
CA LEU A 586 -5.99 19.99 -5.54
C LEU A 586 -5.22 21.32 -5.50
N LEU A 587 -5.24 22.03 -4.37
CA LEU A 587 -4.53 23.29 -4.20
C LEU A 587 -3.01 23.09 -4.22
N THR A 588 -2.53 22.04 -3.54
CA THR A 588 -1.11 21.63 -3.60
C THR A 588 -0.69 21.37 -5.04
N LEU A 589 -1.53 20.66 -5.81
CA LEU A 589 -1.26 20.40 -7.23
C LEU A 589 -1.28 21.68 -8.08
N ALA A 590 -2.10 22.68 -7.73
CA ALA A 590 -2.09 23.98 -8.39
C ALA A 590 -0.76 24.72 -8.17
N GLU A 591 -0.25 24.71 -6.94
CA GLU A 591 1.04 25.27 -6.58
C GLU A 591 2.20 24.55 -7.29
N GLU A 592 2.16 23.21 -7.35
CA GLU A 592 3.16 22.41 -8.06
C GLU A 592 3.23 22.79 -9.55
N LEU A 593 2.07 23.01 -10.17
CA LEU A 593 1.97 23.37 -11.58
C LEU A 593 2.20 24.87 -11.85
N ASP A 594 2.25 25.71 -10.82
CA ASP A 594 2.31 27.18 -10.89
C ASP A 594 1.08 27.74 -11.62
N LEU A 595 -0.10 27.25 -11.24
CA LEU A 595 -1.38 27.68 -11.78
C LEU A 595 -2.07 28.61 -10.78
N PRO A 596 -2.46 29.83 -11.19
CA PRO A 596 -3.24 30.70 -10.33
C PRO A 596 -4.60 30.07 -10.06
N VAL A 597 -4.99 30.02 -8.80
CA VAL A 597 -6.33 29.60 -8.36
C VAL A 597 -7.23 30.83 -8.33
N ASP A 598 -8.50 30.65 -8.69
CA ASP A 598 -9.51 31.72 -8.59
C ASP A 598 -9.86 31.98 -7.13
N GLU A 599 -10.03 33.25 -6.75
CA GLU A 599 -10.32 33.69 -5.38
C GLU A 599 -11.62 33.03 -4.86
N ASP A 600 -12.62 32.86 -5.74
CA ASP A 600 -13.87 32.19 -5.42
C ASP A 600 -13.65 30.70 -5.04
N ILE A 601 -12.69 30.03 -5.69
CA ILE A 601 -12.36 28.62 -5.39
C ILE A 601 -11.57 28.52 -4.08
N GLU A 602 -10.66 29.45 -3.82
CA GLU A 602 -9.95 29.54 -2.54
C GLU A 602 -10.94 29.75 -1.38
N GLU A 603 -11.95 30.61 -1.56
CA GLU A 603 -13.00 30.82 -0.56
C GLU A 603 -13.81 29.52 -0.30
N VAL A 604 -14.24 28.83 -1.36
CA VAL A 604 -14.97 27.56 -1.26
C VAL A 604 -14.15 26.48 -0.54
N ALA A 605 -12.84 26.40 -0.80
CA ALA A 605 -11.92 25.49 -0.13
C ALA A 605 -11.72 25.86 1.35
N ALA A 606 -11.56 27.16 1.66
CA ALA A 606 -11.43 27.65 3.03
C ALA A 606 -12.68 27.35 3.87
N GLN A 607 -13.87 27.51 3.29
CA GLN A 607 -15.13 27.14 3.96
C GLN A 607 -15.22 25.64 4.23
N ALA A 608 -14.71 24.78 3.33
CA ALA A 608 -14.65 23.34 3.57
C ALA A 608 -13.72 22.98 4.73
N MET A 609 -12.57 23.64 4.83
CA MET A 609 -11.64 23.48 5.96
C MET A 609 -12.29 23.83 7.30
N GLU A 610 -13.07 24.92 7.36
CA GLU A 610 -13.75 25.32 8.59
C GLU A 610 -14.84 24.32 8.99
N ARG A 611 -15.57 23.75 8.01
CA ARG A 611 -16.52 22.65 8.26
C ARG A 611 -15.84 21.40 8.81
N ALA A 612 -14.69 21.01 8.24
CA ALA A 612 -13.92 19.86 8.71
C ALA A 612 -13.42 20.05 10.14
N ARG A 613 -12.93 21.26 10.48
CA ARG A 613 -12.52 21.59 11.86
C ARG A 613 -13.67 21.50 12.85
N HIS A 614 -14.84 22.04 12.49
CA HIS A 614 -16.03 21.92 13.35
C HIS A 614 -16.45 20.47 13.54
N ALA A 615 -16.46 19.66 12.48
CA ALA A 615 -16.78 18.24 12.57
C ALA A 615 -15.80 17.48 13.47
N ALA A 616 -14.50 17.78 13.38
CA ALA A 616 -13.47 17.17 14.23
C ALA A 616 -13.65 17.56 15.72
N GLN A 617 -13.96 18.83 15.99
CA GLN A 617 -14.23 19.31 17.35
C GLN A 617 -15.51 18.69 17.95
N GLU A 618 -16.56 18.47 17.16
CA GLU A 618 -17.79 17.85 17.64
C GLU A 618 -17.58 16.38 18.05
N VAL A 619 -16.74 15.64 17.33
CA VAL A 619 -16.37 14.25 17.71
C VAL A 619 -15.60 14.22 19.03
N GLU A 620 -14.75 15.21 19.28
CA GLU A 620 -13.96 15.31 20.52
C GLU A 620 -14.80 15.67 21.75
N VAL A 621 -15.99 16.27 21.58
CA VAL A 621 -16.86 16.71 22.68
C VAL A 621 -17.88 15.64 23.12
N ILE A 622 -18.02 14.52 22.40
CA ILE A 622 -19.01 13.48 22.71
C ILE A 622 -18.54 12.49 23.80
N ASP A 623 -17.25 12.44 24.14
CA ASP A 623 -16.76 11.55 25.20
C ASP A 623 -15.83 12.30 26.16
N LEU A 624 -16.41 12.92 27.20
CA LEU A 624 -15.87 13.00 28.57
C LEU A 624 -16.90 13.73 29.44
N ASP A 625 -17.97 13.03 29.82
CA ASP A 625 -18.71 13.39 31.03
C ASP A 625 -17.72 13.29 32.22
N ASP A 626 -17.48 14.43 32.84
CA ASP A 626 -16.52 14.79 33.90
C ASP A 626 -16.61 13.98 35.22
N ASP A 627 -17.27 12.81 35.23
CA ASP A 627 -17.60 12.04 36.45
C ASP A 627 -16.91 10.66 36.54
N LEU A 628 -15.99 10.36 35.61
CA LEU A 628 -15.09 9.21 35.67
C LEU A 628 -13.63 9.66 35.60
N SER A 629 -13.21 10.47 36.58
CA SER A 629 -11.79 10.59 36.93
C SER A 629 -11.33 9.28 37.57
N VAL A 630 -11.13 8.25 36.75
CA VAL A 630 -10.32 7.09 37.11
C VAL A 630 -8.91 7.64 37.27
N GLU A 631 -8.40 7.64 38.50
CA GLU A 631 -6.97 7.76 38.75
C GLU A 631 -6.30 6.61 37.99
N VAL A 632 -5.84 6.89 36.77
CA VAL A 632 -4.95 6.02 36.02
C VAL A 632 -3.63 6.05 36.79
N GLU A 633 -3.54 5.16 37.78
CA GLU A 633 -2.29 4.83 38.44
C GLU A 633 -1.32 4.39 37.34
N GLU A 634 -0.28 5.19 37.12
CA GLU A 634 0.76 5.01 36.11
C GLU A 634 1.29 3.58 36.17
N VAL A 635 0.73 2.71 35.34
CA VAL A 635 1.32 1.41 35.04
C VAL A 635 2.65 1.75 34.39
N ALA A 636 3.73 1.46 35.10
CA ALA A 636 5.09 1.59 34.60
C ALA A 636 5.23 0.74 33.32
N GLU A 637 4.89 1.34 32.18
CA GLU A 637 5.34 0.95 30.87
C GLU A 637 6.84 0.70 30.99
N LEU A 638 7.33 -0.37 30.37
CA LEU A 638 8.74 -0.50 30.08
C LEU A 638 9.09 0.69 29.17
N GLY A 639 9.38 1.82 29.81
CA GLY A 639 9.29 3.13 29.20
C GLY A 639 10.09 3.14 27.93
N GLU A 640 9.44 3.51 26.83
CA GLU A 640 10.18 3.83 25.63
C GLU A 640 11.32 4.78 26.05
N PRO A 641 12.56 4.52 25.62
CA PRO A 641 13.67 5.38 26.00
C PRO A 641 13.31 6.81 25.63
N ASP A 642 13.48 7.73 26.59
CA ASP A 642 13.24 9.15 26.33
C ASP A 642 14.18 9.67 25.23
N ASP A 643 13.89 10.86 24.70
CA ASP A 643 14.69 11.44 23.62
C ASP A 643 16.17 11.63 24.01
N GLN A 644 16.47 11.90 25.29
CA GLN A 644 17.85 12.06 25.74
C GLN A 644 18.61 10.75 25.72
N GLU A 645 17.98 9.65 26.15
CA GLU A 645 18.54 8.31 26.11
C GLU A 645 18.74 7.84 24.67
N LEU A 646 17.76 8.08 23.78
CA LEU A 646 17.93 7.81 22.36
C LEU A 646 19.08 8.62 21.75
N VAL A 647 19.23 9.90 22.12
CA VAL A 647 20.35 10.73 21.67
C VAL A 647 21.69 10.18 22.17
N ARG A 648 21.79 9.67 23.40
CA ARG A 648 23.00 8.97 23.88
C ARG A 648 23.28 7.70 23.07
N GLN A 649 22.25 6.96 22.69
CA GLN A 649 22.40 5.74 21.89
C GLN A 649 22.88 5.99 20.44
N LEU A 650 22.73 7.22 19.91
CA LEU A 650 23.31 7.62 18.62
C LEU A 650 24.84 7.52 18.58
N GLU A 651 25.51 7.53 19.74
CA GLU A 651 26.96 7.41 19.84
C GLU A 651 27.43 5.95 19.74
N LEU A 652 26.56 4.97 20.01
CA LEU A 652 26.92 3.56 20.11
C LEU A 652 26.90 2.84 18.74
N PRO A 653 28.03 2.25 18.27
CA PRO A 653 28.15 1.63 16.94
C PRO A 653 27.22 0.46 16.56
N GLY A 654 26.34 0.00 17.44
CA GLY A 654 25.32 -1.01 17.13
C GLY A 654 23.88 -0.59 17.42
N ARG A 655 23.68 0.61 17.99
CA ARG A 655 22.34 1.14 18.34
C ARG A 655 21.99 2.43 17.62
N ARG A 656 22.97 3.11 17.03
CA ARG A 656 22.78 4.41 16.38
C ARG A 656 21.70 4.41 15.30
N LEU A 657 21.56 3.34 14.52
CA LEU A 657 20.56 3.26 13.45
C LEU A 657 19.15 3.19 14.03
N GLU A 658 18.91 2.27 14.96
CA GLU A 658 17.58 2.12 15.58
C GLU A 658 17.20 3.36 16.38
N ALA A 659 18.14 3.93 17.14
CA ALA A 659 17.93 5.17 17.87
C ALA A 659 17.62 6.35 16.92
N ALA A 660 18.32 6.45 15.79
CA ALA A 660 18.03 7.48 14.79
C ALA A 660 16.65 7.30 14.15
N ILE A 661 16.25 6.08 13.81
CA ILE A 661 14.92 5.80 13.26
C ILE A 661 13.82 6.16 14.27
N ALA A 662 13.99 5.78 15.54
CA ALA A 662 13.04 6.12 16.60
C ALA A 662 12.91 7.65 16.78
N LEU A 663 14.04 8.38 16.80
CA LEU A 663 14.02 9.85 16.90
C LEU A 663 13.40 10.53 15.68
N VAL A 664 13.59 9.98 14.48
CA VAL A 664 12.94 10.46 13.26
C VAL A 664 11.44 10.22 13.31
N GLN A 665 10.98 9.05 13.76
CA GLN A 665 9.55 8.75 13.90
C GLN A 665 8.85 9.66 14.91
N ARG A 666 9.57 10.15 15.93
CA ARG A 666 9.08 11.14 16.88
C ARG A 666 8.94 12.56 16.31
N GLY A 667 9.55 12.87 15.16
CA GLY A 667 9.29 14.10 14.42
C GLY A 667 9.83 15.41 15.02
N GLN A 668 10.58 15.36 16.13
CA GLN A 668 10.98 16.59 16.83
C GLN A 668 12.22 17.27 16.19
N ALA A 669 12.10 18.56 15.88
CA ALA A 669 13.15 19.34 15.24
C ALA A 669 14.46 19.43 16.04
N VAL A 670 14.39 19.35 17.38
CA VAL A 670 15.57 19.38 18.26
C VAL A 670 16.53 18.20 18.00
N ASN A 671 16.00 17.09 17.51
CA ASN A 671 16.77 15.86 17.28
C ASN A 671 17.48 15.84 15.91
N VAL A 672 17.17 16.77 15.00
CA VAL A 672 17.75 16.84 13.64
C VAL A 672 19.28 16.92 13.68
N GLY A 673 19.84 17.79 14.53
CA GLY A 673 21.29 17.95 14.68
C GLY A 673 21.98 16.67 15.17
N PRO A 674 21.58 16.09 16.30
CA PRO A 674 22.07 14.80 16.79
C PRO A 674 21.99 13.67 15.75
N ILE A 675 20.83 13.51 15.08
CA ILE A 675 20.64 12.48 14.05
C ILE A 675 21.62 12.69 12.89
N PHE A 676 21.78 13.92 12.40
CA PHE A 676 22.69 14.22 11.31
C PHE A 676 24.17 13.97 11.69
N ASN A 677 24.57 14.31 12.92
CA ASN A 677 25.89 13.98 13.44
C ASN A 677 26.12 12.45 13.55
N ALA A 678 25.07 11.68 13.79
CA ALA A 678 25.12 10.22 13.73
C ALA A 678 25.26 9.72 12.28
N MET A 679 24.51 10.28 11.33
CA MET A 679 24.63 9.97 9.89
C MET A 679 26.07 10.17 9.37
N ALA A 680 26.75 11.21 9.83
CA ALA A 680 28.13 11.48 9.46
C ALA A 680 29.12 10.37 9.88
N ARG A 681 28.73 9.53 10.84
CA ARG A 681 29.49 8.37 11.37
C ARG A 681 28.96 7.02 10.87
N MET A 682 27.77 6.98 10.27
CA MET A 682 27.12 5.77 9.78
C MET A 682 27.78 5.21 8.53
N GLY A 683 27.83 3.88 8.41
CA GLY A 683 28.21 3.17 7.20
C GLY A 683 27.13 3.25 6.11
N ARG A 684 27.40 2.68 4.93
CA ARG A 684 26.46 2.71 3.79
C ARG A 684 25.17 1.97 4.06
N GLU A 685 25.25 0.80 4.68
CA GLU A 685 24.07 0.00 5.02
C GLU A 685 23.18 0.74 6.01
N GLU A 686 23.77 1.43 7.00
CA GLU A 686 23.04 2.27 7.94
C GLU A 686 22.41 3.47 7.25
N LEU A 687 23.15 4.18 6.38
CA LEU A 687 22.61 5.30 5.59
C LEU A 687 21.48 4.85 4.65
N LEU A 688 21.63 3.70 4.00
CA LEU A 688 20.62 3.14 3.08
C LEU A 688 19.29 2.90 3.82
N ARG A 689 19.36 2.47 5.08
CA ARG A 689 18.18 2.25 5.92
C ARG A 689 17.63 3.54 6.53
N LEU A 690 18.47 4.47 6.94
CA LEU A 690 18.04 5.69 7.64
C LEU A 690 17.50 6.78 6.71
N VAL A 691 18.11 7.00 5.53
CA VAL A 691 17.77 8.15 4.66
C VAL A 691 16.29 8.16 4.22
N PRO A 692 15.64 7.03 3.90
CA PRO A 692 14.19 7.02 3.61
C PRO A 692 13.34 7.56 4.77
N HIS A 693 13.74 7.30 6.02
CA HIS A 693 13.05 7.87 7.19
C HIS A 693 13.33 9.37 7.32
N VAL A 694 14.57 9.81 7.08
CA VAL A 694 14.92 11.23 7.09
C VAL A 694 14.12 12.03 6.05
N LEU A 695 13.76 11.42 4.91
CA LEU A 695 12.89 12.07 3.92
C LEU A 695 11.49 12.37 4.47
N ALA A 696 10.95 11.53 5.35
CA ALA A 696 9.64 11.75 5.97
C ALA A 696 9.61 13.00 6.86
N MET A 697 10.77 13.45 7.36
CA MET A 697 10.91 14.70 8.12
C MET A 697 10.86 15.96 7.24
N GLY A 698 10.96 15.79 5.92
CA GLY A 698 10.80 16.85 4.93
C GLY A 698 11.77 18.04 5.11
N PRO A 699 11.29 19.29 5.04
CA PRO A 699 12.14 20.49 5.07
C PRO A 699 12.95 20.69 6.36
N SER A 700 12.56 20.07 7.47
CA SER A 700 13.25 20.24 8.76
C SER A 700 14.72 19.77 8.72
N PHE A 701 15.05 18.82 7.85
CA PHE A 701 16.42 18.32 7.65
C PHE A 701 17.21 19.09 6.58
N GLU A 702 16.60 20.00 5.84
CA GLU A 702 17.20 20.67 4.68
C GLU A 702 18.57 21.30 4.99
N ALA A 703 18.66 22.07 6.09
CA ALA A 703 19.89 22.75 6.48
C ALA A 703 21.02 21.76 6.81
N SER A 704 20.71 20.68 7.53
CA SER A 704 21.67 19.63 7.88
C SER A 704 22.14 18.85 6.65
N LEU A 705 21.22 18.47 5.77
CA LEU A 705 21.57 17.80 4.51
C LEU A 705 22.44 18.70 3.62
N ALA A 706 22.17 20.01 3.58
CA ALA A 706 22.99 20.98 2.84
C ALA A 706 24.42 21.09 3.41
N ILE A 707 24.61 20.91 4.72
CA ILE A 707 25.95 20.79 5.34
C ILE A 707 26.64 19.50 4.87
N GLY A 708 25.90 18.39 4.78
CA GLY A 708 26.40 17.08 4.34
C GLY A 708 26.97 17.04 2.93
N LEU A 709 26.51 17.94 2.05
CA LEU A 709 27.09 18.15 0.72
C LEU A 709 28.59 18.51 0.76
N ARG A 710 29.08 19.08 1.86
CA ARG A 710 30.51 19.45 2.04
C ARG A 710 31.36 18.32 2.63
N SER A 711 30.76 17.17 2.94
CA SER A 711 31.48 16.04 3.53
C SER A 711 32.58 15.54 2.60
N LYS A 712 33.69 15.04 3.16
CA LYS A 712 34.73 14.35 2.38
C LYS A 712 34.27 12.94 1.93
N ARG A 713 33.28 12.35 2.59
CA ARG A 713 32.73 11.02 2.28
C ARG A 713 31.74 11.10 1.11
N ALA A 714 32.05 10.40 0.02
CA ALA A 714 31.20 10.38 -1.17
C ALA A 714 29.81 9.78 -0.88
N SER A 715 29.74 8.71 -0.07
CA SER A 715 28.46 8.12 0.35
C SER A 715 27.54 9.13 1.03
N LEU A 716 28.04 9.91 1.99
CA LEU A 716 27.25 10.91 2.70
C LEU A 716 26.83 12.07 1.78
N ARG A 717 27.75 12.56 0.93
CA ARG A 717 27.40 13.61 -0.05
C ARG A 717 26.28 13.18 -0.97
N VAL A 718 26.35 11.95 -1.49
CA VAL A 718 25.35 11.42 -2.41
C VAL A 718 24.02 11.13 -1.71
N ALA A 719 24.04 10.58 -0.50
CA ALA A 719 22.84 10.41 0.32
C ALA A 719 22.15 11.76 0.57
N CYS A 720 22.91 12.78 0.96
CA CYS A 720 22.36 14.12 1.20
C CYS A 720 21.84 14.76 -0.09
N ALA A 721 22.57 14.63 -1.20
CA ALA A 721 22.14 15.17 -2.50
C ALA A 721 20.86 14.52 -3.01
N LEU A 722 20.76 13.19 -2.92
CA LEU A 722 19.54 12.46 -3.28
C LEU A 722 18.38 12.91 -2.40
N ALA A 723 18.58 12.99 -1.08
CA ALA A 723 17.55 13.43 -0.16
C ALA A 723 17.07 14.87 -0.45
N LEU A 724 18.00 15.80 -0.69
CA LEU A 724 17.70 17.19 -1.09
C LEU A 724 16.97 17.29 -2.43
N GLY A 725 17.29 16.40 -3.36
CA GLY A 725 16.58 16.28 -4.64
C GLY A 725 15.14 15.82 -4.48
N GLU A 726 14.90 14.85 -3.59
CA GLU A 726 13.54 14.35 -3.30
C GLU A 726 12.67 15.41 -2.61
N ILE A 727 13.21 16.14 -1.63
CA ILE A 727 12.47 17.25 -0.98
C ILE A 727 12.45 18.54 -1.82
N ARG A 728 12.98 18.49 -3.05
CA ARG A 728 13.04 19.61 -4.01
C ARG A 728 13.62 20.90 -3.43
N SER A 729 14.72 20.80 -2.67
CA SER A 729 15.35 21.95 -2.01
C SER A 729 15.98 22.94 -3.01
N GLU A 730 15.31 24.07 -3.22
CA GLU A 730 15.83 25.18 -4.02
C GLU A 730 17.05 25.85 -3.36
N ARG A 731 17.08 25.89 -2.03
CA ARG A 731 18.17 26.54 -1.27
C ARG A 731 19.48 25.78 -1.42
N ALA A 732 19.42 24.45 -1.56
CA ALA A 732 20.59 23.60 -1.76
C ALA A 732 21.07 23.56 -3.23
N ALA A 733 20.24 23.96 -4.20
CA ALA A 733 20.56 23.87 -5.62
C ALA A 733 21.94 24.47 -5.99
N PRO A 734 22.33 25.69 -5.52
CA PRO A 734 23.65 26.24 -5.81
C PRO A 734 24.81 25.40 -5.27
N ALA A 735 24.64 24.79 -4.09
CA ALA A 735 25.66 23.94 -3.49
C ALA A 735 25.80 22.62 -4.26
N MET A 736 24.68 21.99 -4.63
CA MET A 736 24.68 20.75 -5.43
C MET A 736 25.28 20.97 -6.82
N LEU A 737 24.90 22.06 -7.51
CA LEU A 737 25.49 22.46 -8.79
C LEU A 737 27.00 22.71 -8.68
N GLY A 738 27.45 23.32 -7.58
CA GLY A 738 28.86 23.54 -7.30
C GLY A 738 29.65 22.24 -7.10
N LEU A 739 29.02 21.16 -6.61
CA LEU A 739 29.65 19.85 -6.41
C LEU A 739 29.86 19.08 -7.71
N LEU A 740 29.10 19.38 -8.77
CA LEU A 740 29.24 18.67 -10.04
C LEU A 740 30.65 18.75 -10.61
N GLN A 741 31.39 19.84 -10.40
CA GLN A 741 32.74 20.03 -10.95
C GLN A 741 33.82 19.19 -10.22
N PRO A 742 33.95 19.24 -8.89
CA PRO A 742 34.96 18.45 -8.17
C PRO A 742 34.62 16.96 -8.05
N ALA A 743 33.36 16.54 -8.24
CA ALA A 743 32.96 15.14 -8.09
C ALA A 743 33.59 14.20 -9.13
N GLY A 744 33.98 13.01 -8.68
CA GLY A 744 34.54 11.96 -9.54
C GLY A 744 33.46 11.23 -10.36
N GLU A 745 33.90 10.32 -11.22
CA GLU A 745 33.02 9.33 -11.87
C GLU A 745 32.86 8.13 -10.92
N PRO A 746 31.63 7.60 -10.67
CA PRO A 746 30.33 8.00 -11.21
C PRO A 746 29.55 9.03 -10.37
N GLU A 747 30.12 9.55 -9.29
CA GLU A 747 29.46 10.46 -8.34
C GLU A 747 28.73 11.65 -9.01
N TRP A 748 29.38 12.37 -9.93
CA TRP A 748 28.77 13.56 -10.53
C TRP A 748 27.49 13.26 -11.34
N ARG A 749 27.38 12.06 -11.93
CA ARG A 749 26.17 11.65 -12.67
C ARG A 749 24.99 11.42 -11.72
N ILE A 750 25.28 10.84 -10.56
CA ILE A 750 24.27 10.65 -9.50
C ILE A 750 23.82 12.01 -8.98
N LEU A 751 24.77 12.92 -8.71
CA LEU A 751 24.46 14.30 -8.32
C LEU A 751 23.63 15.03 -9.39
N ALA A 752 23.94 14.86 -10.68
CA ALA A 752 23.17 15.47 -11.77
C ALA A 752 21.70 15.00 -11.79
N ARG A 753 21.47 13.70 -11.56
CA ARG A 753 20.10 13.14 -11.43
C ARG A 753 19.38 13.70 -10.20
N ALA A 754 20.07 13.79 -9.06
CA ALA A 754 19.52 14.37 -7.85
C ALA A 754 19.12 15.85 -8.06
N ILE A 755 19.95 16.63 -8.74
CA ILE A 755 19.66 18.03 -9.08
C ILE A 755 18.44 18.13 -10.01
N ALA A 756 18.32 17.25 -11.00
CA ALA A 756 17.18 17.25 -11.91
C ALA A 756 15.84 17.02 -11.19
N ARG A 757 15.82 16.29 -10.06
CA ARG A 757 14.60 16.08 -9.26
C ARG A 757 14.05 17.34 -8.60
N ILE A 758 14.88 18.35 -8.38
CA ILE A 758 14.41 19.67 -7.90
C ILE A 758 13.52 20.34 -8.97
N GLY A 759 13.63 19.93 -10.24
CA GLY A 759 12.78 20.41 -11.33
C GLY A 759 13.20 21.76 -11.89
N ARG A 760 12.28 22.44 -12.60
CA ARG A 760 12.55 23.69 -13.33
C ARG A 760 13.07 24.85 -12.46
N ARG A 761 12.88 24.77 -11.14
CA ARG A 761 13.29 25.81 -10.18
C ARG A 761 14.80 25.93 -10.04
N ILE A 762 15.58 24.96 -10.55
CA ILE A 762 17.06 25.05 -10.57
C ILE A 762 17.60 26.04 -11.59
N LEU A 763 16.81 26.47 -12.59
CA LEU A 763 17.31 27.25 -13.73
C LEU A 763 18.01 28.56 -13.32
N PRO A 764 17.47 29.40 -12.41
CA PRO A 764 18.16 30.61 -11.98
C PRO A 764 19.49 30.31 -11.27
N ALA A 765 19.53 29.27 -10.43
CA ALA A 765 20.73 28.86 -9.72
C ALA A 765 21.79 28.32 -10.71
N ALA A 766 21.38 27.51 -11.68
CA ALA A 766 22.25 26.99 -12.74
C ALA A 766 22.84 28.12 -13.58
N ALA A 767 22.02 29.08 -14.03
CA ALA A 767 22.48 30.25 -14.77
C ALA A 767 23.54 31.04 -13.99
N ARG A 768 23.31 31.29 -12.70
CA ARG A 768 24.28 31.98 -11.84
C ARG A 768 25.59 31.20 -11.69
N VAL A 769 25.51 29.90 -11.38
CA VAL A 769 26.71 29.04 -11.21
C VAL A 769 27.53 28.97 -12.50
N VAL A 770 26.87 28.85 -13.66
CA VAL A 770 27.53 28.82 -14.97
C VAL A 770 28.11 30.19 -15.33
N ALA A 771 27.45 31.30 -15.00
CA ALA A 771 28.01 32.63 -15.21
C ALA A 771 29.27 32.87 -14.36
N GLU A 772 29.27 32.42 -13.10
CA GLU A 772 30.38 32.61 -12.16
C GLU A 772 31.57 31.66 -12.42
N ARG A 773 31.29 30.39 -12.77
CA ARG A 773 32.30 29.31 -12.78
C ARG A 773 32.47 28.63 -14.14
N GLY A 774 31.60 28.92 -15.11
CA GLY A 774 31.53 28.19 -16.38
C GLY A 774 30.96 26.78 -16.24
N ASP A 775 30.99 26.02 -17.34
CA ASP A 775 30.64 24.59 -17.37
C ASP A 775 31.62 23.79 -18.26
N PRO A 776 32.89 23.65 -17.84
CA PRO A 776 33.97 23.14 -18.69
C PRO A 776 33.79 21.67 -19.13
N ALA A 777 32.96 20.90 -18.45
CA ALA A 777 32.67 19.50 -18.75
C ALA A 777 31.19 19.25 -19.13
N HIS A 778 30.42 20.31 -19.38
CA HIS A 778 28.99 20.24 -19.69
C HIS A 778 28.15 19.50 -18.63
N ARG A 779 28.62 19.47 -17.37
CA ARG A 779 27.96 18.71 -16.30
C ARG A 779 26.68 19.40 -15.83
N VAL A 780 26.68 20.73 -15.82
CA VAL A 780 25.47 21.51 -15.53
C VAL A 780 24.48 21.36 -16.68
N ALA A 781 24.93 21.48 -17.92
CA ALA A 781 24.09 21.24 -19.10
C ALA A 781 23.44 19.84 -19.07
N HIS A 782 24.20 18.81 -18.66
CA HIS A 782 23.68 17.45 -18.52
C HIS A 782 22.60 17.34 -17.43
N ALA A 783 22.81 17.95 -16.26
CA ALA A 783 21.80 17.98 -15.20
C ALA A 783 20.50 18.69 -15.65
N LEU A 784 20.63 19.75 -16.45
CA LEU A 784 19.48 20.44 -17.05
C LEU A 784 18.77 19.60 -18.12
N ALA A 785 19.51 18.82 -18.92
CA ALA A 785 18.91 17.91 -19.90
C ALA A 785 18.10 16.78 -19.25
N LEU A 786 18.51 16.34 -18.05
CA LEU A 786 17.79 15.35 -17.24
C LEU A 786 16.43 15.84 -16.72
N LEU A 787 16.10 17.13 -16.81
CA LEU A 787 14.74 17.63 -16.54
C LEU A 787 13.69 17.08 -17.52
N GLY A 788 14.12 16.48 -18.63
CA GLY A 788 13.24 15.84 -19.60
C GLY A 788 12.54 16.81 -20.55
N VAL A 789 11.79 16.23 -21.50
CA VAL A 789 11.14 16.98 -22.60
C VAL A 789 10.14 18.03 -22.11
N GLU A 790 9.55 17.83 -20.93
CA GLU A 790 8.61 18.76 -20.31
C GLU A 790 9.26 20.10 -19.97
N ALA A 791 10.55 20.11 -19.62
CA ALA A 791 11.29 21.32 -19.31
C ALA A 791 11.76 22.11 -20.54
N ARG A 792 11.53 21.61 -21.76
CA ARG A 792 11.97 22.27 -23.01
C ARG A 792 11.50 23.72 -23.11
N GLY A 793 10.25 23.99 -22.74
CA GLY A 793 9.69 25.34 -22.75
C GLY A 793 10.43 26.28 -21.79
N ALA A 794 10.64 25.83 -20.55
CA ALA A 794 11.35 26.59 -19.53
C ALA A 794 12.82 26.85 -19.90
N LEU A 795 13.52 25.83 -20.43
CA LEU A 795 14.90 25.96 -20.91
C LEU A 795 15.00 26.95 -22.09
N SER A 796 14.07 26.90 -23.03
CA SER A 796 14.03 27.82 -24.18
C SER A 796 13.77 29.26 -23.74
N ALA A 797 12.87 29.46 -22.76
CA ALA A 797 12.58 30.76 -22.18
C ALA A 797 13.79 31.32 -21.41
N ALA A 798 14.44 30.49 -20.57
CA ALA A 798 15.65 30.86 -19.85
C ALA A 798 16.79 31.25 -20.81
N ARG A 799 16.91 30.53 -21.94
CA ARG A 799 17.90 30.82 -22.98
C ARG A 799 17.64 32.17 -23.66
N ALA A 800 16.38 32.45 -24.02
CA ALA A 800 16.01 33.72 -24.62
C ALA A 800 16.30 34.93 -23.72
N GLN A 801 16.39 34.72 -22.40
CA GLN A 801 16.71 35.72 -21.38
C GLN A 801 18.19 35.72 -20.97
N ALA A 802 19.01 34.82 -21.52
CA ALA A 802 20.40 34.67 -21.10
C ALA A 802 21.31 35.75 -21.71
N ASP A 803 21.77 36.69 -20.88
CA ASP A 803 22.70 37.75 -21.31
C ASP A 803 24.18 37.31 -21.27
N HIS A 804 24.48 36.18 -20.63
CA HIS A 804 25.85 35.69 -20.48
C HIS A 804 26.17 34.56 -21.47
N PRO A 805 27.26 34.65 -22.27
CA PRO A 805 27.53 33.70 -23.35
C PRO A 805 27.76 32.27 -22.87
N ALA A 806 28.34 32.08 -21.66
CA ALA A 806 28.50 30.74 -21.10
C ALA A 806 27.15 30.10 -20.68
N VAL A 807 26.18 30.93 -20.26
CA VAL A 807 24.85 30.47 -19.87
C VAL A 807 24.06 30.08 -21.11
N ASP A 808 24.09 30.90 -22.16
CA ASP A 808 23.48 30.58 -23.47
C ASP A 808 24.04 29.26 -24.02
N ALA A 809 25.37 29.10 -24.05
CA ALA A 809 26.01 27.87 -24.51
C ALA A 809 25.62 26.62 -23.69
N CYS A 810 25.49 26.77 -22.36
CA CYS A 810 25.06 25.69 -21.47
C CYS A 810 23.60 25.28 -21.72
N LEU A 811 22.70 26.26 -21.86
CA LEU A 811 21.29 26.01 -22.15
C LEU A 811 21.08 25.42 -23.55
N ASP A 812 21.85 25.88 -24.54
CA ASP A 812 21.87 25.30 -25.88
C ASP A 812 22.26 23.83 -25.86
N ARG A 813 23.30 23.51 -25.09
CA ARG A 813 23.76 22.14 -24.92
C ARG A 813 22.68 21.29 -24.25
N ALA A 814 22.09 21.76 -23.17
CA ALA A 814 21.01 21.07 -22.47
C ALA A 814 19.83 20.79 -23.42
N LEU A 815 19.41 21.78 -24.22
CA LEU A 815 18.34 21.64 -25.22
C LEU A 815 18.68 20.60 -26.30
N SER A 816 19.95 20.50 -26.69
CA SER A 816 20.41 19.51 -27.68
C SER A 816 20.47 18.07 -27.15
N GLU A 817 20.68 17.91 -25.84
CA GLU A 817 20.74 16.62 -25.15
C GLU A 817 19.36 16.14 -24.66
N LEU A 818 18.33 17.01 -24.69
CA LEU A 818 16.95 16.65 -24.35
C LEU A 818 16.47 15.44 -25.16
N GLY A 819 16.06 14.39 -24.47
CA GLY A 819 15.57 13.14 -25.06
C GLY A 819 16.66 12.15 -25.48
N GLN A 820 17.95 12.54 -25.44
CA GLN A 820 19.06 11.58 -25.52
C GLN A 820 19.40 11.01 -24.15
N VAL A 821 19.18 11.82 -23.11
CA VAL A 821 19.37 11.44 -21.72
C VAL A 821 18.00 11.07 -21.15
N GLY A 822 17.74 9.78 -21.00
CA GLY A 822 16.58 9.30 -20.27
C GLY A 822 16.76 9.58 -18.78
N PHE A 823 15.74 10.14 -18.15
CA PHE A 823 15.53 9.89 -16.73
C PHE A 823 15.32 8.38 -16.65
N GLY A 824 16.22 7.64 -15.98
CA GLY A 824 16.02 6.20 -15.77
C GLY A 824 14.66 5.97 -15.13
N ASP A 825 14.13 4.74 -15.25
CA ASP A 825 12.83 4.34 -14.69
C ASP A 825 12.62 4.94 -13.28
N PRO A 826 11.39 5.29 -12.87
CA PRO A 826 11.09 5.75 -11.53
C PRO A 826 11.21 4.59 -10.53
N ALA A 827 12.40 4.00 -10.41
CA ALA A 827 12.78 3.06 -9.38
C ALA A 827 12.49 3.64 -8.00
N ASP A 828 12.27 2.78 -7.00
CA ASP A 828 12.10 3.23 -5.63
C ASP A 828 13.31 4.06 -5.16
N PHE A 829 13.09 5.02 -4.25
CA PHE A 829 14.19 5.85 -3.72
C PHE A 829 15.30 4.98 -3.11
N THR A 830 14.93 3.91 -2.43
CA THR A 830 15.86 2.98 -1.79
C THR A 830 16.71 2.24 -2.81
N GLU A 831 16.12 1.80 -3.91
CA GLU A 831 16.81 1.15 -5.03
C GLU A 831 17.82 2.11 -5.66
N ARG A 832 17.41 3.37 -5.93
CA ARG A 832 18.32 4.41 -6.44
C ARG A 832 19.49 4.69 -5.49
N LEU A 833 19.23 4.70 -4.19
CA LEU A 833 20.28 4.93 -3.18
C LEU A 833 21.24 3.74 -3.10
N ALA A 834 20.73 2.50 -3.21
CA ALA A 834 21.54 1.29 -3.28
C ALA A 834 22.42 1.27 -4.52
N ASP A 835 21.85 1.50 -5.71
CA ASP A 835 22.57 1.59 -6.98
C ASP A 835 23.64 2.69 -6.95
N ALA A 836 23.31 3.84 -6.36
CA ALA A 836 24.24 4.94 -6.18
C ALA A 836 25.43 4.55 -5.30
N PHE A 837 25.18 3.86 -4.19
CA PHE A 837 26.24 3.38 -3.29
C PHE A 837 27.10 2.29 -3.94
N GLU A 838 26.50 1.37 -4.70
CA GLU A 838 27.23 0.36 -5.45
C GLU A 838 28.14 1.02 -6.50
N ALA A 839 27.61 1.95 -7.30
CA ALA A 839 28.34 2.62 -8.35
C ALA A 839 29.55 3.40 -7.83
N ILE A 840 29.43 4.09 -6.68
CA ILE A 840 30.53 4.87 -6.11
C ILE A 840 31.69 3.97 -5.64
N GLY A 841 31.44 2.68 -5.34
CA GLY A 841 32.41 1.78 -4.71
C GLY A 841 32.77 2.26 -3.29
N PRO A 842 33.39 1.45 -2.41
CA PRO A 842 33.57 1.77 -0.98
C PRO A 842 34.22 3.15 -0.74
N ASP A 843 33.84 3.83 0.35
CA ASP A 843 34.49 5.10 0.71
C ASP A 843 35.97 4.82 0.94
N ALA A 844 36.87 5.55 0.28
CA ALA A 844 38.32 5.35 0.37
C ALA A 844 38.92 5.71 1.76
N VAL A 845 38.09 5.85 2.79
CA VAL A 845 38.46 6.41 4.10
C VAL A 845 38.74 5.28 5.08
N THR A 846 39.98 5.26 5.60
CA THR A 846 40.42 4.39 6.69
C THR A 846 39.75 4.77 8.02
N PRO A 847 39.52 3.82 8.95
CA PRO A 847 38.69 4.02 10.15
C PRO A 847 39.17 5.09 11.16
N ASP A 848 40.38 5.63 11.03
CA ASP A 848 41.01 6.47 12.07
C ASP A 848 40.72 7.99 11.96
N TYR A 849 39.59 8.42 11.40
CA TYR A 849 39.27 9.84 11.19
C TYR A 849 38.11 10.33 12.08
N GLU A 850 38.41 10.70 13.34
CA GLU A 850 37.49 11.43 14.23
C GLU A 850 37.79 12.93 14.37
N GLU A 851 38.85 13.47 13.76
CA GLU A 851 39.21 14.89 13.87
C GLU A 851 38.97 15.61 12.52
N ASP A 852 37.92 16.46 12.43
CA ASP A 852 37.90 17.74 11.67
C ASP A 852 36.52 18.33 11.29
N LEU A 853 35.38 17.82 11.77
CA LEU A 853 34.10 18.52 11.51
C LEU A 853 33.88 19.76 12.39
N ASN A 854 34.62 19.90 13.49
CA ASN A 854 34.46 21.01 14.45
C ASN A 854 35.35 22.24 14.16
N SER A 855 36.23 22.22 13.16
CA SER A 855 37.21 23.28 12.90
C SER A 855 36.86 24.20 11.71
N VAL A 856 35.66 24.09 11.15
CA VAL A 856 35.27 24.85 9.96
C VAL A 856 34.70 26.21 10.34
N ASP A 857 35.45 27.28 10.04
CA ASP A 857 35.03 28.68 10.09
C ASP A 857 33.74 28.89 9.27
N LEU A 858 32.62 29.16 9.95
CA LEU A 858 31.29 29.30 9.35
C LEU A 858 31.09 30.59 8.53
N GLY A 859 32.11 31.43 8.44
CA GLY A 859 32.04 32.71 7.75
C GLY A 859 31.12 33.72 8.48
N PRO A 860 31.24 35.01 8.17
CA PRO A 860 30.50 36.07 8.86
C PRO A 860 29.04 36.03 8.41
N GLY A 861 28.18 35.40 9.20
CA GLY A 861 26.73 35.39 8.97
C GLY A 861 25.92 34.27 9.63
N ALA A 862 26.57 33.26 10.22
CA ALA A 862 25.87 32.17 10.91
C ALA A 862 26.28 32.08 12.39
N SER A 863 25.88 33.06 13.19
CA SER A 863 25.86 32.95 14.65
C SER A 863 24.41 32.74 15.10
N VAL A 864 24.06 31.51 15.45
CA VAL A 864 22.87 31.24 16.26
C VAL A 864 23.27 31.53 17.70
N SER A 865 22.70 32.59 18.29
CA SER A 865 22.94 32.95 19.68
C SER A 865 22.38 31.86 20.60
N LEU A 866 23.28 31.11 21.23
CA LEU A 866 23.01 30.38 22.47
C LEU A 866 23.48 31.30 23.61
N GLU A 867 22.56 32.09 24.16
CA GLU A 867 22.78 32.80 25.42
C GLU A 867 22.74 31.76 26.55
N ALA A 868 23.92 31.45 27.10
CA ALA A 868 24.06 30.86 28.42
C ALA A 868 24.66 31.95 29.31
N ASP A 869 23.88 32.41 30.28
CA ASP A 869 24.33 33.30 31.35
C ASP A 869 25.53 32.66 32.07
N VAL A 870 26.70 33.25 31.88
CA VAL A 870 27.88 33.00 32.71
C VAL A 870 28.23 34.32 33.37
N ASP A 871 27.97 34.40 34.67
CA ASP A 871 28.41 35.47 35.57
C ASP A 871 29.95 35.60 35.49
N LEU A 872 30.41 36.71 34.91
CA LEU A 872 31.81 37.12 34.85
C LEU A 872 32.00 38.39 35.69
N ASP A 873 31.94 38.23 37.01
CA ASP A 873 32.15 39.33 37.96
C ASP A 873 33.44 39.21 38.78
N ASP A 874 34.39 38.35 38.40
CA ASP A 874 35.58 38.10 39.22
C ASP A 874 36.88 37.95 38.42
N LEU A 875 37.24 38.93 37.57
CA LEU A 875 38.64 39.05 37.10
C LEU A 875 39.11 40.52 37.05
N ASP A 876 39.81 40.89 38.12
CA ASP A 876 40.60 42.11 38.32
C ASP A 876 41.81 42.17 37.35
N PRO A 877 42.04 43.28 36.61
CA PRO A 877 43.16 43.40 35.69
C PRO A 877 44.33 44.13 36.35
N ALA A 878 45.39 43.39 36.71
CA ALA A 878 46.68 44.00 37.00
C ALA A 878 47.85 43.09 36.57
N GLY A 879 48.68 43.61 35.66
CA GLY A 879 50.10 43.23 35.61
C GLY A 879 50.67 42.92 34.23
N HIS A 880 51.25 43.94 33.62
CA HIS A 880 52.16 43.83 32.47
C HIS A 880 53.38 42.91 32.74
N SER A 881 53.70 42.07 31.75
CA SER A 881 55.00 42.02 31.07
C SER A 881 54.91 41.20 29.79
#